data_AF-A0AA36D0G7-F1
#
_entry.id   AF-A0AA36D0G7-F1
#
_cell.length_a   1.000
_cell.length_b   1.000
_cell.length_c   1.000
_cell.angle_alpha   90.00
_cell.angle_beta   90.00
_cell.angle_gamma   90.00
#
_symmetry.space_group_name_H-M   'P 1'
#
loop_
_entity.id
_entity.type
_entity.pdbx_description
1 polymer ?
#
loop_
_entity_poly.entity_id
_entity_poly.type
_entity_poly.pdbx_seq_one_letter_code
_entity_poly.pdbx_strand_id
1 'polypeptide(L)'
;MQIALYIVLLFRKILADLDQLDYLTSFGYLPDSIREGNLQVSSELYETGVMAMQRSFGLPETGKIDPTSLKYMKMRRCGVKYDLDGDRKLNVRMKRGIDVYRITQRPITYRVVNGAHSLDYGTVRRVLREVFDFYDRNAALAFRETSDPDALMQISFEKEVQHGTCPYRFENRGVLAHAFQPLNPIFKIGSDLHFNDVHQWSSNYRSSYENPSFYAVAVHEIGHALGLDHNPNNRSVMFAVDIPRPAKEEINLDSNDLYVLNYLYGRKNSDRIPHPAAPKPQPTERPSGPPTEPPTYGPPHEDPIKPRPCTSAVDAIFTIDDEIFLFKADWYWRVYNNTRTIEGPLLVSERFMGLPTPIDAAINFGNNTYFFVDDKYYIYQYPHKYQLYGASRIKEHLKNGPIEKVDLAFHMPDPTFHDADHQTFLWTKGRHGNEYWWLLDPHQNGVLAVIDGPMSRSGTWGKIPQDSNAAFSLHNDVYFVRGNQVYKMKTLNPSSGIADALDFSPRRVMQRHQDRHRAQHEGSEPRPLEESPHKDTVFQVAFDQHGHRLATCSSDMTVAIWDRSKNGDWIRSAFWKEHGGPVWRVCWAASEFGQVIATSSKDRSVHIWEELMDLEEYGVRPRYSSAGWVRRARLTDSRADVVDIKFAPRHLGLQLAAASVQGKVRIHEARDLMDLSQWTLIHTLQPFARIGLRCSSVAWSSARCFRPLIACASDEEIPEEEAEEKTKEPKPEERIKGLQEQRVRLYEYVDTASGGKWFPVQIKIPVALPVNDMAFSPCASADHHTLAVAAQDVHVLNIQIPEAAFLVDDSPQGTETLNSYATIRASFNSDLFKIWRLNWDLTGTVLTGISSNGTLRYWISSHGNRFVPLRALQLRDYLDFPKLDAREESKDERKGKSKRDG
;
A
#
# COMPACT_ATOMS: atom_id res chain seq x y z
N MET A 1 -47.44 -15.21 -37.22
CA MET A 1 -46.29 -14.43 -37.76
C MET A 1 -45.57 -13.61 -36.69
N GLN A 2 -46.23 -12.80 -35.87
CA GLN A 2 -45.56 -11.95 -34.85
C GLN A 2 -44.80 -12.73 -33.77
N ILE A 3 -45.29 -13.90 -33.32
CA ILE A 3 -44.58 -14.74 -32.33
C ILE A 3 -43.29 -15.34 -32.92
N ALA A 4 -43.31 -15.77 -34.18
CA ALA A 4 -42.12 -16.27 -34.88
C ALA A 4 -41.07 -15.16 -35.07
N LEU A 5 -41.49 -13.94 -35.37
CA LEU A 5 -40.60 -12.78 -35.45
C LEU A 5 -39.98 -12.45 -34.07
N TYR A 6 -40.77 -12.52 -32.99
CA TYR A 6 -40.28 -12.27 -31.64
C TYR A 6 -39.27 -13.34 -31.19
N ILE A 7 -39.53 -14.62 -31.49
CA ILE A 7 -38.60 -15.72 -31.22
C ILE A 7 -37.29 -15.52 -32.00
N VAL A 8 -37.35 -15.18 -33.29
CA VAL A 8 -36.16 -14.91 -34.10
C VAL A 8 -35.36 -13.71 -33.58
N LEU A 9 -36.02 -12.64 -33.12
CA LEU A 9 -35.36 -11.49 -32.49
C LEU A 9 -34.73 -11.85 -31.14
N LEU A 10 -35.40 -12.68 -30.33
CA LEU A 10 -34.88 -13.15 -29.05
C LEU A 10 -33.64 -14.05 -29.25
N PHE A 11 -33.70 -15.01 -30.18
CA PHE A 11 -32.56 -15.85 -30.55
C PHE A 11 -31.39 -15.02 -31.09
N ARG A 12 -31.65 -14.02 -31.93
CA ARG A 12 -30.60 -13.10 -32.41
C ARG A 12 -29.95 -12.31 -31.27
N LYS A 13 -30.75 -11.88 -30.29
CA LYS A 13 -30.23 -11.16 -29.12
C LYS A 13 -29.38 -12.08 -28.24
N ILE A 14 -29.85 -13.30 -27.95
CA ILE A 14 -29.11 -14.29 -27.16
C ILE A 14 -27.77 -14.64 -27.83
N LEU A 15 -27.75 -14.85 -29.15
CA LEU A 15 -26.51 -15.10 -29.88
C LEU A 15 -25.55 -13.91 -29.81
N ALA A 16 -26.06 -12.68 -29.95
CA ALA A 16 -25.24 -11.48 -29.84
C ALA A 16 -24.66 -11.28 -28.44
N ASP A 17 -25.40 -11.63 -27.39
CA ASP A 17 -24.95 -11.54 -26.00
C ASP A 17 -23.90 -12.62 -25.69
N LEU A 18 -24.05 -13.83 -26.26
CA LEU A 18 -23.04 -14.89 -26.17
C LEU A 18 -21.73 -14.53 -26.88
N ASP A 19 -21.80 -13.94 -28.08
CA ASP A 19 -20.61 -13.46 -28.80
C ASP A 19 -19.86 -12.36 -28.01
N GLN A 20 -20.59 -11.49 -27.32
CA GLN A 20 -19.99 -10.44 -26.47
C GLN A 20 -19.27 -11.04 -25.26
N LEU A 21 -19.89 -12.03 -24.60
CA LEU A 21 -19.30 -12.74 -23.47
C LEU A 21 -18.05 -13.54 -23.87
N ASP A 22 -18.09 -14.23 -25.01
CA ASP A 22 -16.92 -14.96 -25.52
C ASP A 22 -15.76 -14.02 -25.84
N TYR A 23 -16.06 -12.84 -26.42
CA TYR A 23 -15.04 -11.82 -26.66
C TYR A 23 -14.40 -11.32 -25.35
N LEU A 24 -15.22 -10.91 -24.38
CA LEU A 24 -14.73 -10.34 -23.13
C LEU A 24 -13.88 -11.35 -22.33
N THR A 25 -14.26 -12.63 -22.33
CA THR A 25 -13.50 -13.70 -21.67
C THR A 25 -12.21 -14.03 -22.44
N SER A 26 -12.29 -14.20 -23.76
CA SER A 26 -11.13 -14.55 -24.60
C SER A 26 -9.98 -13.54 -24.50
N PHE A 27 -10.29 -12.25 -24.35
CA PHE A 27 -9.30 -11.18 -24.23
C PHE A 27 -9.01 -10.75 -22.79
N GLY A 28 -9.47 -11.51 -21.78
CA GLY A 28 -9.12 -11.28 -20.37
C GLY A 28 -9.84 -10.11 -19.69
N TYR A 29 -10.87 -9.53 -20.31
CA TYR A 29 -11.73 -8.51 -19.66
C TYR A 29 -12.73 -9.13 -18.68
N LEU A 30 -12.96 -10.43 -18.81
CA LEU A 30 -13.72 -11.26 -17.88
C LEU A 30 -12.93 -12.55 -17.55
N PRO A 31 -13.13 -13.17 -16.37
CA PRO A 31 -12.46 -14.41 -16.00
C PRO A 31 -12.76 -15.59 -16.95
N ASP A 32 -11.73 -16.39 -17.26
CA ASP A 32 -11.86 -17.59 -18.12
C ASP A 32 -12.84 -18.64 -17.55
N SER A 33 -13.08 -18.64 -16.23
CA SER A 33 -14.00 -19.56 -15.53
C SER A 33 -15.46 -19.43 -15.97
N ILE A 34 -15.85 -18.29 -16.58
CA ILE A 34 -17.17 -18.09 -17.19
C ILE A 34 -17.34 -19.00 -18.41
N ARG A 35 -16.29 -19.19 -19.21
CA ARG A 35 -16.33 -20.01 -20.44
C ARG A 35 -16.40 -21.52 -20.14
N GLU A 36 -15.91 -21.93 -18.98
CA GLU A 36 -15.96 -23.32 -18.50
C GLU A 36 -17.32 -23.72 -17.90
N GLY A 37 -18.29 -22.80 -17.84
CA GLY A 37 -19.62 -23.05 -17.28
C GLY A 37 -19.65 -23.08 -15.74
N ASN A 38 -18.56 -22.67 -15.10
CA ASN A 38 -18.38 -22.69 -13.64
C ASN A 38 -18.81 -21.38 -12.96
N LEU A 39 -19.09 -20.33 -13.74
CA LEU A 39 -19.41 -18.97 -13.27
C LEU A 39 -20.64 -18.39 -14.03
N GLN A 40 -21.59 -17.77 -13.32
CA GLN A 40 -22.77 -17.02 -13.75
C GLN A 40 -22.36 -15.54 -13.77
N VAL A 41 -22.64 -14.87 -14.89
CA VAL A 41 -22.19 -13.49 -15.05
C VAL A 41 -23.17 -12.56 -14.33
N SER A 42 -22.75 -12.01 -13.19
CA SER A 42 -23.51 -10.94 -12.52
C SER A 42 -23.51 -9.67 -13.39
N SER A 43 -24.57 -8.86 -13.29
CA SER A 43 -24.68 -7.62 -14.07
C SER A 43 -23.52 -6.65 -13.79
N GLU A 44 -23.07 -6.59 -12.53
CA GLU A 44 -21.98 -5.72 -12.09
C GLU A 44 -20.62 -6.16 -12.66
N LEU A 45 -20.36 -7.48 -12.70
CA LEU A 45 -19.14 -8.02 -13.27
C LEU A 45 -19.08 -7.79 -14.79
N TYR A 46 -20.21 -7.97 -15.48
CA TYR A 46 -20.31 -7.67 -16.91
C TYR A 46 -20.04 -6.21 -17.21
N GLU A 47 -20.68 -5.29 -16.48
CA GLU A 47 -20.48 -3.85 -16.65
C GLU A 47 -19.02 -3.45 -16.40
N THR A 48 -18.39 -4.00 -15.36
CA THR A 48 -16.97 -3.75 -15.06
C THR A 48 -16.04 -4.26 -16.16
N GLY A 49 -16.29 -5.46 -16.69
CA GLY A 49 -15.52 -6.01 -17.82
C GLY A 49 -15.66 -5.18 -19.09
N VAL A 50 -16.86 -4.67 -19.37
CA VAL A 50 -17.12 -3.77 -20.50
C VAL A 50 -16.39 -2.43 -20.33
N MET A 51 -16.38 -1.86 -19.11
CA MET A 51 -15.61 -0.64 -18.83
C MET A 51 -14.11 -0.85 -19.05
N ALA A 52 -13.56 -1.99 -18.61
CA ALA A 52 -12.15 -2.32 -18.83
C ALA A 52 -11.81 -2.44 -20.33
N MET A 53 -12.68 -3.07 -21.12
CA MET A 53 -12.56 -3.13 -22.56
C MET A 53 -12.60 -1.73 -23.19
N GLN A 54 -13.58 -0.90 -22.82
CA GLN A 54 -13.70 0.48 -23.32
C GLN A 54 -12.45 1.30 -23.00
N ARG A 55 -11.92 1.18 -21.79
CA ARG A 55 -10.65 1.80 -21.38
C ARG A 55 -9.50 1.38 -22.27
N SER A 56 -9.36 0.08 -22.57
CA SER A 56 -8.27 -0.42 -23.42
C SER A 56 -8.31 0.11 -24.86
N PHE A 57 -9.47 0.56 -25.31
CA PHE A 57 -9.65 1.19 -26.63
C PHE A 57 -9.66 2.73 -26.59
N GLY A 58 -9.47 3.34 -25.41
CA GLY A 58 -9.58 4.79 -25.23
C GLY A 58 -11.01 5.31 -25.44
N LEU A 59 -12.03 4.47 -25.23
CA LEU A 59 -13.44 4.83 -25.34
C LEU A 59 -14.01 5.26 -23.97
N PRO A 60 -15.13 6.02 -23.94
CA PRO A 60 -15.83 6.33 -22.70
C PRO A 60 -16.30 5.05 -21.97
N GLU A 61 -16.01 4.97 -20.67
CA GLU A 61 -16.35 3.82 -19.81
C GLU A 61 -17.84 3.87 -19.41
N THR A 62 -18.72 3.46 -20.31
CA THR A 62 -20.18 3.47 -20.09
C THR A 62 -20.68 2.18 -19.44
N GLY A 63 -19.89 1.11 -19.42
CA GLY A 63 -20.28 -0.22 -18.93
C GLY A 63 -21.29 -0.93 -19.81
N LYS A 64 -21.68 -0.34 -20.95
CA LYS A 64 -22.61 -0.92 -21.93
C LYS A 64 -21.97 -0.91 -23.30
N ILE A 65 -22.13 -2.02 -24.04
CA ILE A 65 -21.58 -2.14 -25.39
C ILE A 65 -22.39 -1.25 -26.34
N ASP A 66 -21.82 -0.08 -26.62
CA ASP A 66 -22.36 0.87 -27.57
C ASP A 66 -21.95 0.50 -29.01
N PRO A 67 -22.57 1.09 -30.05
CA PRO A 67 -22.23 0.80 -31.44
C PRO A 67 -20.74 1.03 -31.78
N THR A 68 -20.08 1.95 -31.08
CA THR A 68 -18.65 2.21 -31.24
C THR A 68 -17.83 1.07 -30.66
N SER A 69 -18.12 0.63 -29.43
CA SER A 69 -17.47 -0.55 -28.82
C SER A 69 -17.61 -1.78 -29.72
N LEU A 70 -18.81 -2.03 -30.25
CA LEU A 70 -19.06 -3.16 -31.14
C LEU A 70 -18.25 -3.09 -32.45
N LYS A 71 -17.98 -1.88 -32.96
CA LYS A 71 -17.11 -1.69 -34.12
C LYS A 71 -15.68 -2.11 -33.82
N TYR A 72 -15.12 -1.71 -32.68
CA TYR A 72 -13.77 -2.10 -32.27
C TYR A 72 -13.65 -3.59 -31.96
N MET A 73 -14.66 -4.20 -31.33
CA MET A 73 -14.69 -5.65 -31.07
C MET A 73 -14.61 -6.49 -32.35
N LYS A 74 -15.13 -5.98 -33.47
CA LYS A 74 -15.10 -6.66 -34.78
C LYS A 74 -13.80 -6.44 -35.56
N MET A 75 -12.95 -5.53 -35.13
CA MET A 75 -11.67 -5.28 -35.78
C MET A 75 -10.64 -6.34 -35.40
N ARG A 76 -9.64 -6.52 -36.28
CA ARG A 76 -8.53 -7.42 -36.02
C ARG A 76 -7.63 -6.83 -34.94
N ARG A 77 -7.05 -7.67 -34.08
CA ARG A 77 -6.29 -7.22 -32.91
C ARG A 77 -5.18 -8.20 -32.51
N CYS A 78 -4.32 -7.74 -31.60
CA CYS A 78 -3.41 -8.57 -30.84
C CYS A 78 -4.17 -9.54 -29.91
N GLY A 79 -3.64 -10.75 -29.78
CA GLY A 79 -4.18 -11.85 -28.97
C GLY A 79 -3.76 -11.82 -27.50
N VAL A 80 -2.86 -10.93 -27.11
CA VAL A 80 -2.44 -10.77 -25.71
C VAL A 80 -3.65 -10.31 -24.87
N LYS A 81 -3.91 -11.03 -23.78
CA LYS A 81 -5.02 -10.75 -22.86
C LYS A 81 -4.78 -9.45 -22.07
N TYR A 82 -5.85 -8.75 -21.75
CA TYR A 82 -5.85 -7.62 -20.82
C TYR A 82 -5.63 -8.14 -19.39
N ASP A 83 -4.63 -7.62 -18.68
CA ASP A 83 -4.38 -7.99 -17.30
C ASP A 83 -5.24 -7.13 -16.35
N LEU A 84 -6.41 -7.64 -15.95
CA LEU A 84 -7.30 -7.00 -14.97
C LEU A 84 -6.60 -6.72 -13.62
N ASP A 85 -5.60 -7.54 -13.27
CA ASP A 85 -4.77 -7.37 -12.08
C ASP A 85 -3.50 -6.54 -12.35
N GLY A 86 -3.18 -6.30 -13.62
CA GLY A 86 -1.91 -5.76 -14.11
C GLY A 86 -1.69 -4.31 -13.72
N ASP A 87 -2.74 -3.48 -13.76
CA ASP A 87 -2.68 -2.10 -13.29
C ASP A 87 -2.34 -2.01 -11.79
N ARG A 88 -2.70 -3.03 -11.01
CA ARG A 88 -2.27 -3.19 -9.61
C ARG A 88 -0.86 -3.77 -9.53
N LYS A 89 -0.53 -4.78 -10.33
CA LYS A 89 0.75 -5.50 -10.29
C LYS A 89 1.92 -4.68 -10.82
N LEU A 90 1.80 -3.94 -11.93
CA LEU A 90 2.85 -3.05 -12.46
C LEU A 90 3.14 -1.87 -11.53
N ASN A 91 2.08 -1.22 -11.03
CA ASN A 91 2.22 -0.16 -10.04
C ASN A 91 2.82 -0.70 -8.73
N VAL A 92 2.45 -1.89 -8.27
CA VAL A 92 3.05 -2.52 -7.07
C VAL A 92 4.48 -3.02 -7.32
N ARG A 93 4.81 -3.49 -8.52
CA ARG A 93 6.15 -3.98 -8.92
C ARG A 93 7.15 -2.83 -9.08
N MET A 94 6.76 -1.74 -9.75
CA MET A 94 7.55 -0.50 -9.81
C MET A 94 7.66 0.18 -8.43
N LYS A 95 6.60 0.20 -7.61
CA LYS A 95 6.61 0.76 -6.23
C LYS A 95 7.52 0.00 -5.25
N ARG A 96 7.96 -1.24 -5.55
CA ARG A 96 8.71 -2.11 -4.62
C ARG A 96 10.14 -2.43 -5.04
N GLY A 97 10.62 -1.96 -6.20
CA GLY A 97 11.94 -2.31 -6.72
C GLY A 97 12.14 -3.82 -6.95
N ILE A 98 11.03 -4.58 -7.07
CA ILE A 98 11.05 -5.99 -7.46
C ILE A 98 11.37 -6.00 -8.96
N ASP A 99 12.40 -6.75 -9.36
CA ASP A 99 12.86 -6.85 -10.75
C ASP A 99 11.68 -6.85 -11.72
N VAL A 100 11.51 -5.73 -12.43
CA VAL A 100 10.66 -5.71 -13.62
C VAL A 100 11.28 -6.73 -14.55
N TYR A 101 10.53 -7.78 -14.90
CA TYR A 101 11.04 -8.85 -15.75
C TYR A 101 11.52 -8.23 -17.07
N ARG A 102 12.83 -8.08 -17.18
CA ARG A 102 13.49 -7.45 -18.32
C ARG A 102 14.50 -8.42 -18.87
N ILE A 103 14.69 -8.38 -20.18
CA ILE A 103 15.71 -9.19 -20.82
C ILE A 103 17.09 -8.62 -20.45
N THR A 104 17.86 -9.38 -19.67
CA THR A 104 19.23 -9.01 -19.25
C THR A 104 20.29 -9.44 -20.27
N GLN A 105 20.00 -10.44 -21.11
CA GLN A 105 20.91 -10.91 -22.15
C GLN A 105 21.18 -9.82 -23.19
N ARG A 106 22.46 -9.65 -23.56
CA ARG A 106 22.93 -8.73 -24.61
C ARG A 106 24.03 -9.42 -25.44
N PRO A 107 23.90 -9.50 -26.78
CA PRO A 107 22.73 -9.16 -27.59
C PRO A 107 21.57 -10.14 -27.35
N ILE A 108 20.34 -9.67 -27.56
CA ILE A 108 19.11 -10.47 -27.54
C ILE A 108 19.12 -11.38 -28.77
N THR A 109 19.12 -12.70 -28.54
CA THR A 109 19.13 -13.68 -29.63
C THR A 109 17.72 -14.06 -30.06
N TYR A 110 17.46 -14.07 -31.37
CA TYR A 110 16.18 -14.52 -31.92
C TYR A 110 16.38 -15.56 -33.01
N ARG A 111 15.38 -16.42 -33.20
CA ARG A 111 15.34 -17.46 -34.24
C ARG A 111 13.99 -17.46 -34.94
N VAL A 112 14.02 -17.47 -36.28
CA VAL A 112 12.82 -17.68 -37.10
C VAL A 112 12.65 -19.18 -37.33
N VAL A 113 11.62 -19.76 -36.71
CA VAL A 113 11.36 -21.22 -36.68
C VAL A 113 10.84 -21.70 -38.04
N ASN A 114 9.87 -20.99 -38.62
CA ASN A 114 9.27 -21.26 -39.92
C ASN A 114 8.85 -19.95 -40.62
N GLY A 115 8.47 -20.02 -41.89
CA GLY A 115 7.93 -18.88 -42.65
C GLY A 115 6.41 -18.93 -42.77
N ALA A 116 5.80 -17.78 -43.05
CA ALA A 116 4.37 -17.71 -43.39
C ALA A 116 4.09 -18.39 -44.74
N HIS A 117 2.90 -18.96 -44.94
CA HIS A 117 2.53 -19.46 -46.28
C HIS A 117 2.47 -18.36 -47.35
N SER A 118 2.20 -17.13 -46.94
CA SER A 118 2.02 -15.96 -47.81
C SER A 118 3.30 -15.16 -48.07
N LEU A 119 4.37 -15.35 -47.28
CA LEU A 119 5.63 -14.63 -47.41
C LEU A 119 6.81 -15.59 -47.43
N ASP A 120 7.74 -15.39 -48.35
CA ASP A 120 8.97 -16.18 -48.39
C ASP A 120 9.85 -15.89 -47.16
N TYR A 121 10.63 -16.89 -46.77
CA TYR A 121 11.51 -16.82 -45.60
C TYR A 121 12.52 -15.65 -45.67
N GLY A 122 12.97 -15.28 -46.88
CA GLY A 122 13.86 -14.14 -47.10
C GLY A 122 13.19 -12.80 -46.79
N THR A 123 11.93 -12.63 -47.20
CA THR A 123 11.15 -11.44 -46.87
C THR A 123 10.84 -11.33 -45.39
N VAL A 124 10.47 -12.43 -44.72
CA VAL A 124 10.24 -12.45 -43.27
C VAL A 124 11.49 -11.96 -42.52
N ARG A 125 12.66 -12.52 -42.82
CA ARG A 125 13.92 -12.12 -42.17
C ARG A 125 14.30 -10.66 -42.44
N ARG A 126 14.08 -10.18 -43.67
CA ARG A 126 14.33 -8.77 -44.04
C ARG A 126 13.44 -7.83 -43.23
N VAL A 127 12.14 -8.11 -43.15
CA VAL A 127 11.19 -7.30 -42.37
C VAL A 127 11.56 -7.32 -40.89
N LEU A 128 11.87 -8.49 -40.31
CA LEU A 128 12.27 -8.60 -38.90
C LEU A 128 13.52 -7.78 -38.57
N ARG A 129 14.52 -7.74 -39.47
CA ARG A 129 15.69 -6.85 -39.27
C ARG A 129 15.28 -5.39 -39.18
N GLU A 130 14.41 -4.92 -40.07
CA GLU A 130 13.91 -3.54 -40.01
C GLU A 130 13.15 -3.26 -38.70
N VAL A 131 12.41 -4.24 -38.18
CA VAL A 131 11.69 -4.12 -36.91
C VAL A 131 12.66 -4.09 -35.71
N PHE A 132 13.69 -4.93 -35.70
CA PHE A 132 14.71 -4.88 -34.65
C PHE A 132 15.52 -3.57 -34.71
N ASP A 133 15.80 -3.05 -35.90
CA ASP A 133 16.43 -1.73 -36.10
C ASP A 133 15.52 -0.58 -35.61
N PHE A 134 14.20 -0.75 -35.65
CA PHE A 134 13.26 0.20 -35.04
C PHE A 134 13.42 0.26 -33.52
N TYR A 135 13.54 -0.87 -32.83
CA TYR A 135 13.75 -0.90 -31.39
C TYR A 135 15.17 -0.49 -30.97
N ASP A 136 16.20 -0.90 -31.73
CA ASP A 136 17.59 -0.52 -31.50
C ASP A 136 17.84 1.00 -31.69
N ARG A 137 17.03 1.69 -32.49
CA ARG A 137 17.12 3.17 -32.59
C ARG A 137 16.53 3.89 -31.38
N ASN A 138 15.56 3.28 -30.69
CA ASN A 138 14.78 3.93 -29.65
C ASN A 138 15.26 3.62 -28.21
N ALA A 139 16.04 2.55 -28.01
CA ALA A 139 16.59 2.14 -26.72
C ALA A 139 17.95 1.44 -26.87
N ALA A 140 18.70 1.27 -25.77
CA ALA A 140 19.99 0.57 -25.75
C ALA A 140 19.83 -0.96 -25.82
N LEU A 141 19.29 -1.42 -26.94
CA LEU A 141 19.07 -2.82 -27.29
C LEU A 141 20.08 -3.26 -28.35
N ALA A 142 20.24 -4.57 -28.53
CA ALA A 142 21.03 -5.14 -29.62
C ALA A 142 20.47 -6.52 -29.92
N PHE A 143 20.20 -6.82 -31.19
CA PHE A 143 19.58 -8.07 -31.61
C PHE A 143 20.51 -8.89 -32.49
N ARG A 144 20.48 -10.22 -32.34
CA ARG A 144 21.28 -11.13 -33.16
C ARG A 144 20.47 -12.35 -33.57
N GLU A 145 20.36 -12.57 -34.88
CA GLU A 145 19.75 -13.79 -35.40
C GLU A 145 20.66 -14.99 -35.14
N THR A 146 20.08 -16.11 -34.72
CA THR A 146 20.80 -17.37 -34.51
C THR A 146 20.00 -18.56 -35.05
N SER A 147 20.69 -19.64 -35.38
CA SER A 147 20.08 -20.95 -35.69
C SER A 147 19.90 -21.82 -34.45
N ASP A 148 20.38 -21.36 -33.30
CA ASP A 148 20.31 -22.07 -32.02
C ASP A 148 18.84 -22.31 -31.60
N PRO A 149 18.42 -23.56 -31.29
CA PRO A 149 17.10 -23.83 -30.71
C PRO A 149 16.85 -23.15 -29.37
N ASP A 150 17.88 -22.80 -28.61
CA ASP A 150 17.75 -22.11 -27.31
C ASP A 150 17.78 -20.58 -27.45
N ALA A 151 17.44 -20.04 -28.64
CA ALA A 151 17.29 -18.61 -28.83
C ALA A 151 16.18 -18.04 -27.92
N LEU A 152 16.47 -16.92 -27.26
CA LEU A 152 15.53 -16.27 -26.34
C LEU A 152 14.17 -15.92 -26.98
N MET A 153 14.16 -15.42 -28.22
CA MET A 153 12.93 -15.12 -28.95
C MET A 153 12.74 -16.11 -30.08
N GLN A 154 11.76 -17.00 -29.97
CA GLN A 154 11.33 -17.84 -31.07
C GLN A 154 10.18 -17.18 -31.83
N ILE A 155 10.33 -17.08 -33.15
CA ILE A 155 9.33 -16.48 -34.04
C ILE A 155 8.78 -17.57 -34.94
N SER A 156 7.49 -17.86 -34.80
CA SER A 156 6.78 -18.88 -35.57
C SER A 156 5.49 -18.37 -36.20
N PHE A 157 5.10 -19.00 -37.30
CA PHE A 157 3.82 -18.83 -37.99
C PHE A 157 3.03 -20.11 -37.80
N GLU A 158 1.91 -20.01 -37.09
CA GLU A 158 1.17 -21.18 -36.63
C GLU A 158 -0.31 -21.06 -36.99
N LYS A 159 -0.92 -22.20 -37.31
CA LYS A 159 -2.38 -22.34 -37.45
C LYS A 159 -2.94 -22.90 -36.16
N GLU A 160 -4.20 -22.61 -35.89
CA GLU A 160 -4.92 -23.04 -34.67
C GLU A 160 -4.68 -24.51 -34.29
N VAL A 161 -4.72 -25.43 -35.25
CA VAL A 161 -4.52 -26.88 -35.01
C VAL A 161 -3.08 -27.23 -34.61
N GLN A 162 -2.09 -26.45 -35.05
CA GLN A 162 -0.66 -26.64 -34.76
C GLN A 162 -0.20 -25.89 -33.51
N HIS A 163 -1.00 -24.95 -33.04
CA HIS A 163 -0.75 -24.06 -31.90
C HIS A 163 -0.94 -24.73 -30.52
N GLY A 164 -1.47 -25.96 -30.50
CA GLY A 164 -1.41 -26.89 -29.38
C GLY A 164 -2.05 -26.39 -28.07
N THR A 165 -1.29 -26.46 -26.96
CA THR A 165 -1.72 -26.13 -25.59
C THR A 165 -1.45 -24.67 -25.19
N CYS A 166 -1.17 -23.78 -26.15
CA CYS A 166 -0.87 -22.39 -25.86
C CYS A 166 -2.09 -21.67 -25.24
N PRO A 167 -1.91 -20.86 -24.18
CA PRO A 167 -3.01 -20.16 -23.49
C PRO A 167 -3.68 -19.09 -24.36
N TYR A 168 -2.99 -18.54 -25.36
CA TYR A 168 -3.54 -17.60 -26.34
C TYR A 168 -4.02 -18.38 -27.58
N ARG A 169 -5.33 -18.56 -27.76
CA ARG A 169 -5.87 -19.34 -28.88
C ARG A 169 -6.19 -18.47 -30.11
N PHE A 170 -5.99 -19.03 -31.30
CA PHE A 170 -6.38 -18.39 -32.57
C PHE A 170 -7.84 -18.66 -32.99
N GLU A 171 -8.68 -19.18 -32.09
CA GLU A 171 -10.09 -19.60 -32.28
C GLU A 171 -10.97 -18.50 -32.93
N ASN A 172 -10.68 -17.22 -32.66
CA ASN A 172 -11.51 -16.09 -33.06
C ASN A 172 -10.90 -15.34 -34.26
N ARG A 173 -11.68 -15.22 -35.36
CA ARG A 173 -11.30 -14.72 -36.71
C ARG A 173 -10.69 -13.29 -36.79
N GLY A 174 -10.38 -12.66 -35.66
CA GLY A 174 -9.76 -11.34 -35.55
C GLY A 174 -8.35 -11.33 -34.96
N VAL A 175 -7.85 -12.43 -34.39
CA VAL A 175 -6.51 -12.44 -33.76
C VAL A 175 -5.41 -12.54 -34.84
N LEU A 176 -4.49 -11.58 -34.83
CA LEU A 176 -3.37 -11.50 -35.79
C LEU A 176 -2.12 -12.23 -35.30
N ALA A 177 -1.73 -11.99 -34.05
CA ALA A 177 -0.56 -12.56 -33.42
C ALA A 177 -0.65 -12.38 -31.89
N HIS A 178 0.28 -12.98 -31.15
CA HIS A 178 0.57 -12.65 -29.76
C HIS A 178 2.04 -12.92 -29.46
N ALA A 179 2.54 -12.27 -28.41
CA ALA A 179 3.84 -12.56 -27.83
C ALA A 179 3.74 -12.79 -26.32
N PHE A 180 4.61 -13.66 -25.83
CA PHE A 180 4.79 -13.84 -24.39
C PHE A 180 5.65 -12.72 -23.82
N GLN A 181 5.25 -12.17 -22.69
CA GLN A 181 6.09 -11.24 -21.95
C GLN A 181 7.34 -11.95 -21.39
N PRO A 182 8.43 -11.21 -21.14
CA PRO A 182 9.61 -11.76 -20.47
C PRO A 182 9.22 -12.33 -19.10
N LEU A 183 9.45 -13.63 -18.89
CA LEU A 183 9.05 -14.38 -17.69
C LEU A 183 10.25 -14.83 -16.85
N ASN A 184 9.97 -15.12 -15.57
CA ASN A 184 10.89 -15.64 -14.57
C ASN A 184 11.73 -16.83 -15.13
N PRO A 185 13.06 -16.89 -14.89
CA PRO A 185 13.99 -17.92 -15.42
C PRO A 185 13.66 -19.40 -15.13
N ILE A 186 12.55 -19.72 -14.48
CA ILE A 186 12.13 -21.08 -14.11
C ILE A 186 11.45 -21.83 -15.27
N PHE A 187 10.76 -21.16 -16.22
CA PHE A 187 9.87 -21.85 -17.18
C PHE A 187 10.38 -21.99 -18.63
N LYS A 188 11.57 -21.49 -18.98
CA LYS A 188 12.19 -21.60 -20.34
C LYS A 188 11.33 -21.16 -21.54
N ILE A 189 10.13 -20.62 -21.34
CA ILE A 189 9.24 -20.06 -22.37
C ILE A 189 8.98 -18.61 -21.97
N GLY A 190 9.60 -17.67 -22.67
CA GLY A 190 9.46 -16.24 -22.41
C GLY A 190 9.96 -15.46 -23.61
N SER A 191 9.22 -14.44 -24.04
CA SER A 191 9.51 -13.62 -25.23
C SER A 191 9.33 -14.32 -26.59
N ASP A 192 8.62 -15.45 -26.66
CA ASP A 192 8.24 -16.10 -27.93
C ASP A 192 7.07 -15.38 -28.62
N LEU A 193 7.08 -15.39 -29.96
CA LEU A 193 6.13 -14.66 -30.80
C LEU A 193 5.47 -15.61 -31.81
N HIS A 194 4.15 -15.72 -31.76
CA HIS A 194 3.39 -16.57 -32.66
C HIS A 194 2.48 -15.71 -33.54
N PHE A 195 2.63 -15.86 -34.85
CA PHE A 195 1.82 -15.18 -35.86
C PHE A 195 0.76 -16.13 -36.42
N ASN A 196 -0.48 -15.65 -36.54
CA ASN A 196 -1.57 -16.46 -37.06
C ASN A 196 -1.45 -16.62 -38.58
N ASP A 197 -1.14 -17.83 -39.01
CA ASP A 197 -0.85 -18.19 -40.40
C ASP A 197 -2.13 -18.50 -41.23
N VAL A 198 -3.30 -18.23 -40.67
CA VAL A 198 -4.58 -18.18 -41.42
C VAL A 198 -4.67 -16.91 -42.27
N HIS A 199 -3.99 -15.83 -41.87
CA HIS A 199 -4.02 -14.55 -42.60
C HIS A 199 -3.03 -14.51 -43.77
N GLN A 200 -3.40 -13.76 -44.82
CA GLN A 200 -2.51 -13.46 -45.94
C GLN A 200 -1.61 -12.27 -45.59
N TRP A 201 -0.43 -12.54 -45.05
CA TRP A 201 0.51 -11.52 -44.61
C TRP A 201 1.09 -10.73 -45.78
N SER A 202 1.13 -9.40 -45.61
CA SER A 202 1.78 -8.49 -46.55
C SER A 202 3.12 -7.99 -45.99
N SER A 203 4.13 -7.87 -46.84
CA SER A 203 5.40 -7.24 -46.50
C SER A 203 5.33 -5.71 -46.46
N ASN A 204 4.23 -5.11 -46.92
CA ASN A 204 4.04 -3.66 -46.87
C ASN A 204 3.77 -3.20 -45.42
N TYR A 205 4.20 -1.98 -45.09
CA TYR A 205 3.96 -1.38 -43.76
C TYR A 205 2.49 -1.03 -43.51
N ARG A 206 1.72 -0.79 -44.59
CA ARG A 206 0.30 -0.44 -44.48
C ARG A 206 -0.55 -1.70 -44.40
N SER A 207 -1.23 -1.88 -43.27
CA SER A 207 -2.21 -2.95 -43.10
C SER A 207 -3.44 -2.68 -43.97
N SER A 208 -3.96 -3.70 -44.65
CA SER A 208 -5.25 -3.66 -45.35
C SER A 208 -6.22 -4.67 -44.75
N TYR A 209 -7.52 -4.47 -44.97
CA TYR A 209 -8.55 -5.36 -44.42
C TYR A 209 -8.41 -6.82 -44.88
N GLU A 210 -7.92 -7.04 -46.10
CA GLU A 210 -7.67 -8.39 -46.64
C GLU A 210 -6.28 -8.91 -46.25
N ASN A 211 -5.26 -8.05 -46.28
CA ASN A 211 -3.86 -8.43 -46.06
C ASN A 211 -3.24 -7.61 -44.91
N PRO A 212 -3.16 -8.17 -43.68
CA PRO A 212 -2.52 -7.49 -42.57
C PRO A 212 -1.02 -7.27 -42.81
N SER A 213 -0.50 -6.15 -42.28
CA SER A 213 0.93 -5.82 -42.40
C SER A 213 1.75 -6.66 -41.41
N PHE A 214 2.66 -7.49 -41.94
CA PHE A 214 3.60 -8.21 -41.08
C PHE A 214 4.52 -7.26 -40.33
N TYR A 215 4.98 -6.17 -40.96
CA TYR A 215 5.84 -5.18 -40.30
C TYR A 215 5.14 -4.54 -39.10
N ALA A 216 3.92 -4.00 -39.26
CA ALA A 216 3.24 -3.29 -38.19
C ALA A 216 2.91 -4.21 -37.00
N VAL A 217 2.42 -5.42 -37.28
CA VAL A 217 2.12 -6.41 -36.24
C VAL A 217 3.40 -6.89 -35.55
N ALA A 218 4.48 -7.15 -36.30
CA ALA A 218 5.75 -7.56 -35.68
C ALA A 218 6.35 -6.46 -34.78
N VAL A 219 6.22 -5.17 -35.14
CA VAL A 219 6.63 -4.07 -34.24
C VAL A 219 5.84 -4.14 -32.93
N HIS A 220 4.53 -4.35 -32.98
CA HIS A 220 3.66 -4.48 -31.80
C HIS A 220 4.05 -5.67 -30.92
N GLU A 221 4.13 -6.88 -31.49
CA GLU A 221 4.38 -8.11 -30.73
C GLU A 221 5.79 -8.14 -30.11
N ILE A 222 6.80 -7.59 -30.80
CA ILE A 222 8.13 -7.43 -30.22
C ILE A 222 8.12 -6.48 -29.03
N GLY A 223 7.22 -5.49 -29.01
CA GLY A 223 7.01 -4.63 -27.85
C GLY A 223 6.61 -5.43 -26.61
N HIS A 224 5.65 -6.35 -26.75
CA HIS A 224 5.26 -7.27 -25.69
C HIS A 224 6.40 -8.21 -25.27
N ALA A 225 7.13 -8.77 -26.23
CA ALA A 225 8.30 -9.61 -25.96
C ALA A 225 9.42 -8.88 -25.20
N LEU A 226 9.48 -7.54 -25.33
CA LEU A 226 10.39 -6.66 -24.61
C LEU A 226 9.81 -6.14 -23.28
N GLY A 227 8.55 -6.43 -22.95
CA GLY A 227 7.91 -6.06 -21.68
C GLY A 227 7.00 -4.83 -21.74
N LEU A 228 6.57 -4.39 -22.92
CA LEU A 228 5.53 -3.36 -23.07
C LEU A 228 4.13 -3.97 -22.98
N ASP A 229 3.15 -3.17 -22.54
CA ASP A 229 1.73 -3.51 -22.49
C ASP A 229 0.92 -2.75 -23.55
N HIS A 230 -0.36 -3.11 -23.69
CA HIS A 230 -1.27 -2.41 -24.56
C HIS A 230 -1.47 -0.95 -24.14
N ASN A 231 -1.29 -0.02 -25.07
CA ASN A 231 -1.50 1.40 -24.84
C ASN A 231 -2.91 1.80 -25.34
N PRO A 232 -3.73 2.53 -24.54
CA PRO A 232 -5.06 2.95 -24.96
C PRO A 232 -5.05 4.04 -26.05
N ASN A 233 -3.91 4.69 -26.30
CA ASN A 233 -3.78 5.68 -27.36
C ASN A 233 -3.78 5.00 -28.73
N ASN A 234 -4.81 5.27 -29.54
CA ASN A 234 -4.94 4.72 -30.90
C ASN A 234 -3.86 5.19 -31.89
N ARG A 235 -2.97 6.11 -31.51
CA ARG A 235 -1.77 6.51 -32.27
C ARG A 235 -0.53 5.68 -31.95
N SER A 236 -0.51 5.00 -30.80
CA SER A 236 0.57 4.09 -30.45
C SER A 236 0.57 2.87 -31.37
N VAL A 237 1.76 2.32 -31.65
CA VAL A 237 1.89 0.99 -32.24
C VAL A 237 1.47 -0.11 -31.27
N MET A 238 1.55 0.12 -29.95
CA MET A 238 1.10 -0.79 -28.89
C MET A 238 -0.43 -0.75 -28.66
N PHE A 239 -1.19 -0.07 -29.52
CA PHE A 239 -2.65 -0.12 -29.47
C PHE A 239 -3.14 -1.53 -29.83
N ALA A 240 -4.08 -2.08 -29.06
CA ALA A 240 -4.47 -3.49 -29.18
C ALA A 240 -5.06 -3.86 -30.56
N VAL A 241 -5.75 -2.91 -31.20
CA VAL A 241 -6.44 -3.14 -32.48
C VAL A 241 -5.56 -2.69 -33.65
N ASP A 242 -5.53 -3.48 -34.72
CA ASP A 242 -4.80 -3.15 -35.95
C ASP A 242 -5.48 -1.99 -36.70
N ILE A 243 -4.89 -0.80 -36.59
CA ILE A 243 -5.31 0.40 -37.31
C ILE A 243 -4.36 0.67 -38.47
N PRO A 244 -4.84 0.68 -39.73
CA PRO A 244 -4.03 1.03 -40.89
C PRO A 244 -3.42 2.43 -40.78
N ARG A 245 -2.09 2.51 -40.83
CA ARG A 245 -1.35 3.78 -40.93
C ARG A 245 -1.12 4.17 -42.40
N PRO A 246 -1.27 5.45 -42.77
CA PRO A 246 -1.03 5.91 -44.13
C PRO A 246 0.47 5.93 -44.50
N ALA A 247 1.36 6.16 -43.53
CA ALA A 247 2.80 6.28 -43.71
C ALA A 247 3.59 5.41 -42.71
N LYS A 248 4.83 5.02 -43.08
CA LYS A 248 5.69 4.18 -42.22
C LYS A 248 6.14 4.96 -40.98
N GLU A 249 6.31 6.27 -41.12
CA GLU A 249 6.72 7.21 -40.08
C GLU A 249 5.66 7.39 -39.00
N GLU A 250 4.42 6.95 -39.22
CA GLU A 250 3.35 6.96 -38.22
C GLU A 250 3.31 5.67 -37.39
N ILE A 251 4.12 4.67 -37.73
CA ILE A 251 4.32 3.46 -36.92
C ILE A 251 5.43 3.75 -35.91
N ASN A 252 5.08 4.48 -34.84
CA ASN A 252 5.99 4.86 -33.76
C ASN A 252 5.46 4.43 -32.40
N LEU A 253 6.38 4.37 -31.44
CA LEU A 253 6.07 4.22 -30.02
C LEU A 253 5.54 5.57 -29.49
N ASP A 254 4.47 5.52 -28.71
CA ASP A 254 3.99 6.72 -28.00
C ASP A 254 5.01 7.15 -26.95
N SER A 255 4.92 8.39 -26.46
CA SER A 255 5.77 8.91 -25.39
C SER A 255 5.80 7.99 -24.16
N ASN A 256 4.66 7.36 -23.82
CA ASN A 256 4.58 6.44 -22.69
C ASN A 256 5.33 5.14 -22.97
N ASP A 257 5.17 4.57 -24.17
CA ASP A 257 5.84 3.32 -24.56
C ASP A 257 7.36 3.52 -24.63
N LEU A 258 7.80 4.66 -25.17
CA LEU A 258 9.22 5.04 -25.20
C LEU A 258 9.79 5.21 -23.80
N TYR A 259 9.03 5.80 -22.88
CA TYR A 259 9.45 5.96 -21.49
C TYR A 259 9.66 4.60 -20.83
N VAL A 260 8.68 3.70 -20.91
CA VAL A 260 8.78 2.35 -20.33
C VAL A 260 9.94 1.57 -20.96
N LEU A 261 10.07 1.62 -22.28
CA LEU A 261 11.16 0.95 -22.99
C LEU A 261 12.54 1.46 -22.55
N ASN A 262 12.70 2.78 -22.42
CA ASN A 262 13.94 3.40 -21.95
C ASN A 262 14.20 3.15 -20.46
N TYR A 263 13.16 3.03 -19.65
CA TYR A 263 13.27 2.64 -18.24
C TYR A 263 13.81 1.21 -18.12
N LEU A 264 13.32 0.27 -18.94
CA LEU A 264 13.76 -1.13 -18.90
C LEU A 264 15.21 -1.30 -19.40
N TYR A 265 15.58 -0.58 -20.46
CA TYR A 265 16.77 -0.90 -21.25
C TYR A 265 17.78 0.25 -21.40
N GLY A 266 17.46 1.46 -20.96
CA GLY A 266 18.29 2.65 -21.07
C GLY A 266 18.21 3.33 -22.44
N ARG A 267 18.52 4.63 -22.48
CA ARG A 267 18.63 5.40 -23.74
C ARG A 267 19.92 5.09 -24.48
N LYS A 268 19.85 5.04 -25.80
CA LYS A 268 21.03 4.93 -26.67
C LYS A 268 21.73 6.30 -26.74
N ASN A 269 22.94 6.41 -26.17
CA ASN A 269 23.74 7.64 -26.22
C ASN A 269 24.10 7.99 -27.67
N SER A 270 23.50 9.05 -28.22
CA SER A 270 23.82 9.59 -29.55
C SER A 270 25.09 10.46 -29.58
N ASP A 271 25.71 10.78 -28.43
CA ASP A 271 26.73 11.83 -28.34
C ASP A 271 28.19 11.33 -28.31
N ARG A 272 28.46 10.10 -28.78
CA ARG A 272 29.84 9.68 -29.08
C ARG A 272 30.09 9.70 -30.58
N ILE A 273 30.48 10.86 -31.09
CA ILE A 273 31.26 10.94 -32.33
C ILE A 273 32.54 10.12 -32.07
N PRO A 274 32.85 9.07 -32.86
CA PRO A 274 34.05 8.29 -32.66
C PRO A 274 35.28 9.12 -33.08
N HIS A 275 36.06 9.60 -32.12
CA HIS A 275 37.42 10.03 -32.41
C HIS A 275 38.27 8.80 -32.81
N PRO A 276 39.10 8.90 -33.85
CA PRO A 276 39.86 7.78 -34.37
C PRO A 276 40.84 7.24 -33.33
N ALA A 277 40.98 5.91 -33.33
CA ALA A 277 41.78 5.16 -32.37
C ALA A 277 43.19 5.75 -32.16
N ALA A 278 43.47 6.16 -30.93
CA ALA A 278 44.82 6.54 -30.53
C ALA A 278 45.75 5.30 -30.57
N PRO A 279 46.96 5.43 -31.13
CA PRO A 279 47.89 4.31 -31.31
C PRO A 279 48.47 3.82 -29.99
N LYS A 280 48.78 2.51 -29.92
CA LYS A 280 49.39 1.85 -28.75
C LYS A 280 50.70 2.54 -28.32
N PRO A 281 50.97 2.66 -27.01
CA PRO A 281 52.14 3.36 -26.52
C PRO A 281 53.43 2.53 -26.68
N GLN A 282 54.48 3.17 -27.20
CA GLN A 282 55.87 2.73 -27.02
C GLN A 282 56.45 3.35 -25.74
N PRO A 283 57.34 2.66 -25.02
CA PRO A 283 57.95 3.17 -23.81
C PRO A 283 59.20 3.99 -24.15
N THR A 284 59.38 5.16 -23.53
CA THR A 284 60.65 5.58 -22.89
C THR A 284 60.60 7.02 -22.36
N GLU A 285 61.08 7.10 -21.12
CA GLU A 285 61.89 8.16 -20.50
C GLU A 285 61.27 9.48 -19.99
N ARG A 286 61.66 9.76 -18.74
CA ARG A 286 61.22 10.84 -17.85
C ARG A 286 62.38 11.82 -17.65
N PRO A 287 62.09 13.13 -17.56
CA PRO A 287 62.71 13.97 -16.52
C PRO A 287 61.64 14.84 -15.83
N SER A 288 61.35 14.62 -14.54
CA SER A 288 61.87 15.34 -13.37
C SER A 288 61.47 16.83 -13.29
N GLY A 289 60.31 17.08 -12.65
CA GLY A 289 59.88 18.37 -12.08
C GLY A 289 58.99 18.10 -10.85
N PRO A 290 58.98 18.99 -9.83
CA PRO A 290 58.48 18.71 -8.48
C PRO A 290 56.95 18.57 -8.41
N PRO A 291 56.40 17.85 -7.40
CA PRO A 291 54.99 17.53 -7.33
C PRO A 291 54.17 18.74 -6.86
N THR A 292 53.32 19.26 -7.74
CA THR A 292 52.15 20.06 -7.34
C THR A 292 50.99 19.10 -7.13
N GLU A 293 50.31 19.23 -6.00
CA GLU A 293 49.18 18.39 -5.58
C GLU A 293 48.11 18.27 -6.69
N PRO A 294 47.56 17.06 -6.91
CA PRO A 294 46.40 16.92 -7.79
C PRO A 294 45.20 17.65 -7.15
N PRO A 295 44.40 18.39 -7.93
CA PRO A 295 43.11 18.85 -7.47
C PRO A 295 42.28 17.63 -7.09
N THR A 296 41.80 17.63 -5.85
CA THR A 296 40.84 16.67 -5.33
C THR A 296 39.66 16.60 -6.29
N TYR A 297 39.53 15.47 -6.99
CA TYR A 297 38.26 15.08 -7.58
C TYR A 297 37.24 15.03 -6.43
N GLY A 298 36.29 15.96 -6.46
CA GLY A 298 35.08 15.82 -5.67
C GLY A 298 34.40 14.50 -6.01
N PRO A 299 33.68 13.89 -5.07
CA PRO A 299 32.98 12.64 -5.33
C PRO A 299 32.00 12.81 -6.49
N PRO A 300 31.78 11.74 -7.29
CA PRO A 300 30.80 11.75 -8.37
C PRO A 300 29.41 12.06 -7.82
N HIS A 301 28.62 12.82 -8.59
CA HIS A 301 27.24 13.22 -8.31
C HIS A 301 26.45 12.11 -7.59
N GLU A 302 26.08 12.39 -6.33
CA GLU A 302 25.16 11.59 -5.55
C GLU A 302 23.77 11.59 -6.21
N ASP A 303 23.10 10.44 -6.19
CA ASP A 303 21.68 10.30 -6.50
C ASP A 303 20.85 11.34 -5.71
N PRO A 304 19.79 11.94 -6.28
CA PRO A 304 18.98 12.92 -5.56
C PRO A 304 18.37 12.28 -4.31
N ILE A 305 18.77 12.78 -3.13
CA ILE A 305 18.35 12.28 -1.82
C ILE A 305 16.82 12.30 -1.73
N LYS A 306 16.23 11.11 -1.57
CA LYS A 306 14.79 10.94 -1.39
C LYS A 306 14.30 11.75 -0.17
N PRO A 307 13.33 12.68 -0.33
CA PRO A 307 12.91 13.55 0.75
C PRO A 307 12.11 12.76 1.79
N ARG A 308 12.32 13.09 3.07
CA ARG A 308 11.63 12.44 4.19
C ARG A 308 10.31 13.16 4.50
N PRO A 309 9.16 12.45 4.60
CA PRO A 309 7.84 13.08 4.78
C PRO A 309 7.71 13.95 6.04
N CYS A 310 8.40 13.62 7.14
CA CYS A 310 8.23 14.31 8.42
C CYS A 310 9.23 15.46 8.65
N THR A 311 10.27 15.58 7.83
CA THR A 311 11.35 16.55 8.05
C THR A 311 11.57 17.49 6.86
N SER A 312 10.96 17.22 5.71
CA SER A 312 11.16 18.01 4.49
C SER A 312 10.14 19.14 4.40
N ALA A 313 10.60 20.36 4.10
CA ALA A 313 9.72 21.44 3.69
C ALA A 313 9.15 21.17 2.29
N VAL A 314 7.89 21.52 2.07
CA VAL A 314 7.18 21.32 0.79
C VAL A 314 7.33 22.54 -0.13
N ASP A 315 7.35 22.28 -1.43
CA ASP A 315 7.43 23.31 -2.47
C ASP A 315 6.04 23.79 -2.87
N ALA A 316 5.09 22.87 -3.07
CA ALA A 316 3.69 23.20 -3.38
C ALA A 316 2.72 22.24 -2.66
N ILE A 317 1.52 22.72 -2.35
CA ILE A 317 0.42 21.91 -1.82
C ILE A 317 -0.81 22.14 -2.68
N PHE A 318 -1.53 21.06 -2.97
CA PHE A 318 -2.66 21.09 -3.88
C PHE A 318 -3.77 20.13 -3.42
N THR A 319 -5.03 20.51 -3.59
CA THR A 319 -6.18 19.69 -3.21
C THR A 319 -7.06 19.35 -4.42
N ILE A 320 -7.40 18.06 -4.57
CA ILE A 320 -8.35 17.54 -5.58
C ILE A 320 -9.27 16.52 -4.91
N ASP A 321 -10.58 16.61 -5.10
CA ASP A 321 -11.57 15.58 -4.71
C ASP A 321 -11.34 14.97 -3.30
N ASP A 322 -11.17 15.83 -2.28
CA ASP A 322 -10.86 15.46 -0.90
C ASP A 322 -9.49 14.75 -0.66
N GLU A 323 -8.56 14.87 -1.60
CA GLU A 323 -7.18 14.42 -1.49
C GLU A 323 -6.21 15.60 -1.48
N ILE A 324 -5.16 15.51 -0.66
CA ILE A 324 -4.12 16.55 -0.55
C ILE A 324 -2.82 16.02 -1.14
N PHE A 325 -2.26 16.73 -2.11
CA PHE A 325 -0.97 16.47 -2.73
C PHE A 325 0.07 17.45 -2.18
N LEU A 326 1.21 16.92 -1.74
CA LEU A 326 2.35 17.67 -1.20
C LEU A 326 3.53 17.45 -2.14
N PHE A 327 4.05 18.48 -2.80
CA PHE A 327 5.14 18.37 -3.76
C PHE A 327 6.48 18.82 -3.15
N LYS A 328 7.56 18.12 -3.48
CA LYS A 328 8.93 18.47 -3.12
C LYS A 328 9.93 17.96 -4.15
N ALA A 329 10.63 18.87 -4.82
CA ALA A 329 11.54 18.55 -5.93
C ALA A 329 10.83 17.66 -6.96
N ASP A 330 11.37 16.47 -7.22
CA ASP A 330 10.79 15.49 -8.15
C ASP A 330 9.74 14.58 -7.51
N TRP A 331 9.46 14.76 -6.22
CA TRP A 331 8.65 13.86 -5.41
C TRP A 331 7.34 14.51 -4.99
N TYR A 332 6.34 13.67 -4.70
CA TYR A 332 5.12 14.10 -4.05
C TYR A 332 4.62 13.07 -3.03
N TRP A 333 3.82 13.54 -2.08
CA TRP A 333 3.02 12.71 -1.20
C TRP A 333 1.54 12.99 -1.44
N ARG A 334 0.73 11.97 -1.22
CA ARG A 334 -0.73 12.04 -1.27
C ARG A 334 -1.28 11.72 0.11
N VAL A 335 -2.18 12.56 0.61
CA VAL A 335 -2.83 12.44 1.90
C VAL A 335 -4.32 12.28 1.67
N TYR A 336 -4.87 11.15 2.09
CA TYR A 336 -6.30 10.87 1.99
C TYR A 336 -7.02 11.47 3.19
N ASN A 337 -7.95 12.41 2.97
CA ASN A 337 -8.65 13.10 4.06
C ASN A 337 -9.46 12.12 4.94
N ASN A 338 -10.09 11.11 4.32
CA ASN A 338 -10.96 10.15 5.01
C ASN A 338 -10.22 9.10 5.84
N THR A 339 -9.06 8.63 5.39
CA THR A 339 -8.29 7.56 6.07
C THR A 339 -7.06 8.09 6.83
N ARG A 340 -6.73 9.38 6.66
CA ARG A 340 -5.52 10.04 7.20
C ARG A 340 -4.23 9.27 6.89
N THR A 341 -4.21 8.53 5.78
CA THR A 341 -3.03 7.82 5.32
C THR A 341 -2.21 8.73 4.41
N ILE A 342 -0.88 8.66 4.55
CA ILE A 342 0.08 9.35 3.69
C ILE A 342 0.71 8.29 2.77
N GLU A 343 0.60 8.49 1.47
CA GLU A 343 1.21 7.68 0.41
C GLU A 343 2.36 8.49 -0.22
N GLY A 344 3.55 7.90 -0.34
CA GLY A 344 4.76 8.54 -0.91
C GLY A 344 6.00 8.43 -0.02
N PRO A 345 7.15 8.99 -0.43
CA PRO A 345 7.35 9.85 -1.60
C PRO A 345 7.23 9.05 -2.91
N LEU A 346 6.36 9.50 -3.82
CA LEU A 346 6.20 9.01 -5.19
C LEU A 346 6.81 10.03 -6.15
N LEU A 347 7.26 9.61 -7.32
CA LEU A 347 7.78 10.56 -8.31
C LEU A 347 6.63 11.28 -9.01
N VAL A 348 6.72 12.60 -9.16
CA VAL A 348 5.72 13.41 -9.88
C VAL A 348 5.50 12.86 -11.29
N SER A 349 6.58 12.41 -11.95
CA SER A 349 6.54 11.81 -13.29
C SER A 349 5.75 10.50 -13.38
N GLU A 350 5.54 9.77 -12.28
CA GLU A 350 4.74 8.53 -12.26
C GLU A 350 3.24 8.81 -12.42
N ARG A 351 2.75 9.95 -11.91
CA ARG A 351 1.32 10.29 -11.89
C ARG A 351 0.95 11.43 -12.83
N PHE A 352 1.79 12.45 -12.88
CA PHE A 352 1.65 13.64 -13.72
C PHE A 352 2.67 13.55 -14.85
N MET A 353 2.47 12.58 -15.74
CA MET A 353 3.39 12.30 -16.84
C MET A 353 3.59 13.54 -17.73
N GLY A 354 4.84 13.91 -17.97
CA GLY A 354 5.21 15.07 -18.81
C GLY A 354 5.18 16.43 -18.07
N LEU A 355 4.83 16.47 -16.79
CA LEU A 355 4.90 17.68 -15.98
C LEU A 355 6.34 17.92 -15.49
N PRO A 356 6.95 19.11 -15.72
CA PRO A 356 8.26 19.42 -15.18
C PRO A 356 8.22 19.68 -13.68
N THR A 357 9.35 19.41 -13.03
CA THR A 357 9.58 19.59 -11.59
C THR A 357 10.77 20.53 -11.36
N PRO A 358 10.85 21.24 -10.21
CA PRO A 358 9.88 21.31 -9.11
C PRO A 358 8.62 22.12 -9.47
N ILE A 359 7.49 21.80 -8.82
CA ILE A 359 6.23 22.52 -9.03
C ILE A 359 6.16 23.71 -8.06
N ASP A 360 5.86 24.90 -8.59
CA ASP A 360 5.73 26.13 -7.79
C ASP A 360 4.33 26.27 -7.16
N ALA A 361 3.27 26.04 -7.94
CA ALA A 361 1.88 26.13 -7.49
C ALA A 361 0.96 25.27 -8.35
N ALA A 362 -0.22 24.89 -7.83
CA ALA A 362 -1.23 24.19 -8.62
C ALA A 362 -2.65 24.56 -8.17
N ILE A 363 -3.60 24.57 -9.10
CA ILE A 363 -4.99 24.90 -8.82
C ILE A 363 -5.97 24.18 -9.75
N ASN A 364 -7.12 23.79 -9.22
CA ASN A 364 -8.22 23.26 -10.03
C ASN A 364 -9.14 24.40 -10.46
N PHE A 365 -9.43 24.53 -11.75
CA PHE A 365 -10.28 25.59 -12.27
C PHE A 365 -11.20 25.03 -13.36
N GLY A 366 -12.50 24.96 -13.05
CA GLY A 366 -13.47 24.21 -13.84
C GLY A 366 -13.16 22.70 -13.82
N ASN A 367 -13.08 22.07 -15.00
CA ASN A 367 -12.73 20.66 -15.14
C ASN A 367 -11.21 20.42 -15.33
N ASN A 368 -10.42 21.48 -15.24
CA ASN A 368 -9.01 21.49 -15.57
C ASN A 368 -8.14 21.84 -14.36
N THR A 369 -7.11 21.04 -14.11
CA THR A 369 -6.05 21.35 -13.17
C THR A 369 -4.91 22.09 -13.87
N TYR A 370 -4.52 23.25 -13.34
CA TYR A 370 -3.41 24.07 -13.82
C TYR A 370 -2.22 23.90 -12.88
N PHE A 371 -1.09 23.45 -13.41
CA PHE A 371 0.19 23.37 -12.71
C PHE A 371 1.11 24.49 -13.19
N PHE A 372 1.67 25.25 -12.27
CA PHE A 372 2.60 26.35 -12.54
C PHE A 372 4.04 25.91 -12.25
N VAL A 373 4.91 26.10 -13.23
CA VAL A 373 6.34 25.80 -13.15
C VAL A 373 7.08 26.91 -13.86
N ASP A 374 7.89 27.67 -13.12
CA ASP A 374 8.60 28.86 -13.58
C ASP A 374 7.66 29.86 -14.29
N ASP A 375 7.94 30.19 -15.55
CA ASP A 375 7.20 31.16 -16.37
C ASP A 375 6.03 30.54 -17.16
N LYS A 376 5.73 29.25 -16.93
CA LYS A 376 4.76 28.46 -17.69
C LYS A 376 3.70 27.83 -16.80
N TYR A 377 2.57 27.54 -17.42
CA TYR A 377 1.56 26.67 -16.82
C TYR A 377 1.21 25.51 -17.75
N TYR A 378 0.78 24.41 -17.14
CA TYR A 378 0.43 23.15 -17.77
C TYR A 378 -1.00 22.77 -17.37
N ILE A 379 -1.80 22.29 -18.33
CA ILE A 379 -3.21 21.96 -18.08
C ILE A 379 -3.40 20.45 -18.09
N TYR A 380 -4.12 19.94 -17.09
CA TYR A 380 -4.43 18.53 -16.89
C TYR A 380 -5.94 18.35 -16.65
N GLN A 381 -6.63 17.54 -17.47
CA GLN A 381 -8.10 17.45 -17.42
C GLN A 381 -8.59 16.14 -16.76
N TYR A 382 -9.63 16.22 -15.93
CA TYR A 382 -10.36 15.08 -15.36
C TYR A 382 -11.69 14.89 -16.11
N PRO A 383 -12.18 13.66 -16.45
CA PRO A 383 -11.87 12.33 -15.92
C PRO A 383 -10.96 11.45 -16.82
N HIS A 384 -10.44 11.99 -17.92
CA HIS A 384 -9.53 11.29 -18.83
C HIS A 384 -8.10 11.34 -18.28
N LYS A 385 -7.73 10.34 -17.48
CA LYS A 385 -6.37 10.22 -16.90
C LYS A 385 -5.30 10.35 -18.01
N TYR A 386 -4.31 11.22 -17.79
CA TYR A 386 -3.01 11.31 -18.50
C TYR A 386 -2.87 12.18 -19.76
N GLN A 387 -3.74 13.17 -20.00
CA GLN A 387 -3.51 14.11 -21.10
C GLN A 387 -3.05 15.49 -20.62
N LEU A 388 -1.74 15.76 -20.80
CA LEU A 388 -1.14 17.08 -20.67
C LEU A 388 -1.48 17.90 -21.93
N TYR A 389 -2.27 18.97 -21.79
CA TYR A 389 -2.40 19.97 -22.84
C TYR A 389 -1.23 20.95 -22.68
N GLY A 390 -0.45 21.10 -23.76
CA GLY A 390 0.87 21.76 -23.83
C GLY A 390 1.16 22.98 -22.94
N ALA A 391 2.45 23.24 -22.73
CA ALA A 391 2.94 24.35 -21.92
C ALA A 391 2.60 25.72 -22.55
N SER A 392 1.89 26.57 -21.81
CA SER A 392 1.59 27.96 -22.21
C SER A 392 2.33 28.94 -21.31
N ARG A 393 2.76 30.09 -21.86
CA ARG A 393 3.41 31.13 -21.05
C ARG A 393 2.38 31.92 -20.27
N ILE A 394 2.69 32.16 -19.00
CA ILE A 394 1.80 32.90 -18.08
C ILE A 394 1.54 34.32 -18.60
N LYS A 395 2.58 34.99 -19.14
CA LYS A 395 2.50 36.37 -19.69
C LYS A 395 1.60 36.53 -20.92
N GLU A 396 1.33 35.44 -21.64
CA GLU A 396 0.48 35.51 -22.85
C GLU A 396 -0.99 35.71 -22.48
N HIS A 397 -1.38 35.30 -21.27
CA HIS A 397 -2.77 35.32 -20.79
C HIS A 397 -2.98 36.35 -19.67
N LEU A 398 -1.98 36.60 -18.83
CA LEU A 398 -1.99 37.63 -17.78
C LEU A 398 -1.27 38.90 -18.26
N LYS A 399 -1.82 39.59 -19.26
CA LYS A 399 -1.13 40.66 -20.02
C LYS A 399 -0.81 41.93 -19.24
N ASN A 400 -1.36 42.11 -18.03
CA ASN A 400 -1.21 43.32 -17.24
C ASN A 400 -0.67 43.00 -15.84
N GLY A 401 0.64 43.11 -15.64
CA GLY A 401 1.27 43.12 -14.31
C GLY A 401 2.66 42.49 -14.23
N PRO A 402 3.36 42.63 -13.10
CA PRO A 402 4.72 42.11 -12.90
C PRO A 402 4.71 40.61 -12.56
N ILE A 403 4.12 39.78 -13.41
CA ILE A 403 4.09 38.32 -13.19
C ILE A 403 5.25 37.65 -13.93
N GLU A 404 6.19 37.10 -13.17
CA GLU A 404 7.29 36.28 -13.70
C GLU A 404 7.02 34.79 -13.50
N LYS A 405 6.46 34.44 -12.34
CA LYS A 405 6.01 33.10 -11.96
C LYS A 405 4.84 33.18 -10.98
N VAL A 406 4.13 32.08 -10.75
CA VAL A 406 3.08 32.00 -9.73
C VAL A 406 3.64 31.26 -8.52
N ASP A 407 3.73 31.94 -7.38
CA ASP A 407 4.25 31.35 -6.15
C ASP A 407 3.16 30.67 -5.32
N LEU A 408 1.92 31.17 -5.38
CA LEU A 408 0.80 30.63 -4.61
C LEU A 408 -0.48 30.72 -5.43
N ALA A 409 -1.31 29.68 -5.35
CA ALA A 409 -2.63 29.63 -5.95
C ALA A 409 -3.59 28.95 -4.97
N PHE A 410 -4.74 29.57 -4.69
CA PHE A 410 -5.74 28.97 -3.80
C PHE A 410 -7.16 29.46 -4.10
N HIS A 411 -8.13 28.68 -3.64
CA HIS A 411 -9.55 29.01 -3.69
C HIS A 411 -10.03 29.63 -2.38
N MET A 412 -10.85 30.67 -2.46
CA MET A 412 -11.61 31.17 -1.33
C MET A 412 -13.00 30.52 -1.32
N PRO A 413 -13.30 29.67 -0.32
CA PRO A 413 -14.60 29.04 -0.19
C PRO A 413 -15.64 30.09 0.26
N ASP A 414 -16.73 30.25 -0.48
CA ASP A 414 -17.87 31.08 -0.08
C ASP A 414 -19.03 30.17 0.36
N PRO A 415 -19.48 30.22 1.63
CA PRO A 415 -20.59 29.41 2.11
C PRO A 415 -21.97 29.83 1.55
N THR A 416 -22.06 30.92 0.79
CA THR A 416 -23.33 31.42 0.23
C THR A 416 -23.61 30.97 -1.20
N PHE A 417 -22.61 30.40 -1.90
CA PHE A 417 -22.72 29.95 -3.28
C PHE A 417 -22.51 28.43 -3.41
N HIS A 418 -23.17 27.80 -4.39
CA HIS A 418 -22.92 26.42 -4.77
C HIS A 418 -21.52 26.27 -5.41
N ASP A 419 -20.94 25.07 -5.39
CA ASP A 419 -19.55 24.68 -5.76
C ASP A 419 -18.92 25.29 -7.05
N ALA A 420 -19.70 26.01 -7.87
CA ALA A 420 -19.26 26.61 -9.13
C ALA A 420 -18.71 28.05 -9.02
N ASP A 421 -18.90 28.77 -7.89
CA ASP A 421 -18.59 30.21 -7.79
C ASP A 421 -17.49 30.55 -6.75
N HIS A 422 -16.51 29.67 -6.55
CA HIS A 422 -15.38 29.97 -5.66
C HIS A 422 -14.42 30.99 -6.28
N GLN A 423 -14.12 32.05 -5.53
CA GLN A 423 -13.16 33.08 -5.97
C GLN A 423 -11.73 32.51 -5.95
N THR A 424 -11.09 32.52 -7.11
CA THR A 424 -9.75 31.95 -7.30
C THR A 424 -8.68 33.04 -7.29
N PHE A 425 -7.64 32.89 -6.46
CA PHE A 425 -6.56 33.87 -6.33
C PHE A 425 -5.22 33.30 -6.82
N LEU A 426 -4.49 34.10 -7.61
CA LEU A 426 -3.08 33.85 -7.98
C LEU A 426 -2.19 34.90 -7.32
N TRP A 427 -1.06 34.47 -6.76
CA TRP A 427 -0.08 35.31 -6.06
C TRP A 427 1.31 35.16 -6.68
N THR A 428 2.02 36.28 -6.78
CA THR A 428 3.43 36.32 -7.24
C THR A 428 4.28 37.18 -6.32
N LYS A 429 5.55 36.80 -6.17
CA LYS A 429 6.59 37.57 -5.50
C LYS A 429 7.44 38.29 -6.56
N GLY A 430 7.38 39.62 -6.57
CA GLY A 430 8.21 40.44 -7.45
C GLY A 430 9.66 40.55 -6.99
N ARG A 431 10.58 40.91 -7.90
CA ARG A 431 12.05 40.98 -7.68
C ARG A 431 12.54 41.88 -6.53
N HIS A 432 11.69 42.76 -6.01
CA HIS A 432 12.03 43.66 -4.90
C HIS A 432 11.33 43.30 -3.58
N GLY A 433 10.78 42.08 -3.46
CA GLY A 433 10.03 41.64 -2.28
C GLY A 433 8.58 42.15 -2.21
N ASN A 434 8.12 42.85 -3.26
CA ASN A 434 6.73 43.27 -3.38
C ASN A 434 5.88 42.11 -3.89
N GLU A 435 4.81 41.77 -3.16
CA GLU A 435 3.88 40.70 -3.53
C GLU A 435 2.61 41.27 -4.17
N TYR A 436 2.18 40.65 -5.27
CA TYR A 436 1.01 41.04 -6.04
C TYR A 436 0.04 39.87 -6.20
N TRP A 437 -1.25 40.17 -6.34
CA TRP A 437 -2.28 39.17 -6.53
C TRP A 437 -3.30 39.53 -7.61
N TRP A 438 -3.91 38.50 -8.20
CA TRP A 438 -4.98 38.57 -9.19
C TRP A 438 -6.15 37.69 -8.77
N LEU A 439 -7.36 38.14 -9.11
CA LEU A 439 -8.62 37.39 -8.99
C LEU A 439 -9.02 36.87 -10.37
N LEU A 440 -9.33 35.57 -10.48
CA LEU A 440 -9.73 34.93 -11.74
C LEU A 440 -11.25 34.79 -11.90
N ASP A 441 -11.71 34.74 -13.15
CA ASP A 441 -13.13 34.66 -13.55
C ASP A 441 -13.66 33.23 -13.61
N PRO A 442 -14.46 32.76 -12.64
CA PRO A 442 -14.91 31.37 -12.57
C PRO A 442 -15.80 30.95 -13.75
N HIS A 443 -16.33 31.89 -14.54
CA HIS A 443 -17.30 31.59 -15.60
C HIS A 443 -16.70 31.40 -17.00
N GLN A 444 -15.38 31.60 -17.19
CA GLN A 444 -14.72 31.39 -18.49
C GLN A 444 -14.03 30.03 -18.57
N ASN A 445 -14.54 29.15 -19.43
CA ASN A 445 -13.95 27.84 -19.68
C ASN A 445 -12.62 27.96 -20.46
N GLY A 446 -11.53 27.51 -19.84
CA GLY A 446 -10.28 27.12 -20.53
C GLY A 446 -9.21 28.21 -20.66
N VAL A 447 -9.41 29.42 -20.14
CA VAL A 447 -8.40 30.49 -20.13
C VAL A 447 -8.39 31.16 -18.75
N LEU A 448 -7.20 31.42 -18.19
CA LEU A 448 -6.99 32.18 -16.94
C LEU A 448 -7.43 33.65 -17.15
N ALA A 449 -8.73 33.90 -17.21
CA ALA A 449 -9.31 35.23 -17.34
C ALA A 449 -9.24 35.94 -15.98
N VAL A 450 -8.70 37.16 -15.97
CA VAL A 450 -8.54 37.97 -14.76
C VAL A 450 -9.76 38.86 -14.60
N ILE A 451 -10.47 38.76 -13.46
CA ILE A 451 -11.50 39.72 -13.05
C ILE A 451 -10.83 41.01 -12.58
N ASP A 452 -9.83 40.90 -11.69
CA ASP A 452 -9.21 42.05 -11.03
C ASP A 452 -7.72 41.79 -10.67
N GLY A 453 -6.90 42.84 -10.64
CA GLY A 453 -5.46 42.77 -10.41
C GLY A 453 -4.60 43.42 -11.51
N PRO A 454 -3.30 43.70 -11.28
CA PRO A 454 -2.50 43.32 -10.10
C PRO A 454 -2.73 44.24 -8.91
N MET A 455 -3.09 43.67 -7.76
CA MET A 455 -3.27 44.41 -6.52
C MET A 455 -2.12 44.13 -5.54
N SER A 456 -1.69 45.16 -4.80
CA SER A 456 -0.64 44.99 -3.80
C SER A 456 -1.16 44.25 -2.56
N ARG A 457 -0.35 43.35 -2.02
CA ARG A 457 -0.68 42.60 -0.81
C ARG A 457 -0.80 43.47 0.46
N SER A 458 -0.05 44.57 0.54
CA SER A 458 0.19 45.32 1.79
C SER A 458 -1.06 45.96 2.41
N GLY A 459 -2.15 46.11 1.64
CA GLY A 459 -3.44 46.59 2.15
C GLY A 459 -4.36 45.48 2.66
N THR A 460 -4.70 44.52 1.80
CA THR A 460 -5.78 43.54 2.05
C THR A 460 -5.32 42.33 2.88
N TRP A 461 -4.06 41.91 2.73
CA TRP A 461 -3.58 40.61 3.22
C TRP A 461 -2.42 40.72 4.22
N GLY A 462 -2.32 41.87 4.91
CA GLY A 462 -1.17 42.21 5.77
C GLY A 462 -0.88 41.26 6.93
N LYS A 463 -1.83 40.39 7.32
CA LYS A 463 -1.66 39.41 8.41
C LYS A 463 -1.12 38.04 7.95
N ILE A 464 -1.06 37.77 6.64
CA ILE A 464 -0.52 36.52 6.09
C ILE A 464 1.02 36.60 6.11
N PRO A 465 1.78 35.52 6.37
CA PRO A 465 3.24 35.55 6.29
C PRO A 465 3.76 35.93 4.89
N GLN A 466 4.80 36.77 4.80
CA GLN A 466 5.42 37.23 3.52
C GLN A 466 6.22 36.16 2.78
N ASP A 467 6.61 35.07 3.45
CA ASP A 467 7.44 34.02 2.83
C ASP A 467 6.71 32.67 2.73
N SER A 468 5.39 32.69 2.55
CA SER A 468 4.66 31.43 2.36
C SER A 468 5.12 30.76 1.06
N ASN A 469 5.34 29.45 1.11
CA ASN A 469 5.77 28.60 0.00
C ASN A 469 4.59 27.85 -0.63
N ALA A 470 3.54 27.54 0.14
CA ALA A 470 2.35 26.89 -0.38
C ALA A 470 1.07 27.43 0.27
N ALA A 471 -0.04 27.36 -0.45
CA ALA A 471 -1.37 27.70 0.05
C ALA A 471 -2.39 26.70 -0.48
N PHE A 472 -3.37 26.32 0.33
CA PHE A 472 -4.45 25.42 -0.09
C PHE A 472 -5.72 25.66 0.72
N SER A 473 -6.86 25.30 0.14
CA SER A 473 -8.18 25.38 0.78
C SER A 473 -8.65 24.00 1.22
N LEU A 474 -9.20 23.90 2.44
CA LEU A 474 -9.72 22.66 3.00
C LEU A 474 -10.85 22.96 4.01
N HIS A 475 -12.00 22.27 3.89
CA HIS A 475 -13.16 22.41 4.80
C HIS A 475 -13.58 23.88 5.07
N ASN A 476 -13.76 24.69 4.03
CA ASN A 476 -14.14 26.12 4.09
C ASN A 476 -13.12 27.09 4.73
N ASP A 477 -11.91 26.64 5.02
CA ASP A 477 -10.81 27.47 5.50
C ASP A 477 -9.64 27.45 4.51
N VAL A 478 -8.82 28.50 4.53
CA VAL A 478 -7.59 28.60 3.72
C VAL A 478 -6.37 28.49 4.62
N TYR A 479 -5.39 27.69 4.19
CA TYR A 479 -4.16 27.40 4.92
C TYR A 479 -2.95 27.91 4.12
N PHE A 480 -2.02 28.57 4.79
CA PHE A 480 -0.75 29.03 4.24
C PHE A 480 0.42 28.34 4.94
N VAL A 481 1.43 27.92 4.20
CA VAL A 481 2.57 27.17 4.72
C VAL A 481 3.86 27.96 4.52
N ARG A 482 4.63 28.14 5.58
CA ARG A 482 5.96 28.77 5.58
C ARG A 482 6.94 27.82 6.27
N GLY A 483 7.85 27.22 5.51
CA GLY A 483 8.74 26.17 6.02
C GLY A 483 7.93 25.02 6.64
N ASN A 484 8.13 24.77 7.93
CA ASN A 484 7.43 23.73 8.69
C ASN A 484 6.22 24.24 9.50
N GLN A 485 5.80 25.50 9.29
CA GLN A 485 4.68 26.13 9.99
C GLN A 485 3.47 26.29 9.07
N VAL A 486 2.27 26.00 9.60
CA VAL A 486 1.00 26.15 8.89
C VAL A 486 0.15 27.20 9.59
N TYR A 487 -0.33 28.16 8.82
CA TYR A 487 -1.16 29.29 9.25
C TYR A 487 -2.57 29.12 8.68
N LYS A 488 -3.56 29.11 9.55
CA LYS A 488 -4.98 28.99 9.17
C LYS A 488 -5.64 30.36 9.11
N MET A 489 -6.24 30.70 7.99
CA MET A 489 -7.13 31.84 7.84
C MET A 489 -8.57 31.37 7.96
N LYS A 490 -9.28 31.88 8.97
CA LYS A 490 -10.72 31.62 9.15
C LYS A 490 -11.52 32.57 8.27
N THR A 491 -12.36 32.02 7.41
CA THR A 491 -13.35 32.76 6.63
C THR A 491 -14.50 33.12 7.58
N LEU A 492 -14.61 34.38 7.99
CA LEU A 492 -15.63 34.81 8.96
C LEU A 492 -17.02 34.78 8.30
N ASN A 493 -17.96 34.05 8.92
CA ASN A 493 -19.38 34.23 8.66
C ASN A 493 -19.77 35.68 9.00
N PRO A 494 -20.48 36.41 8.12
CA PRO A 494 -20.95 37.77 8.42
C PRO A 494 -22.01 37.86 9.54
N SER A 495 -22.42 36.73 10.14
CA SER A 495 -23.59 36.64 11.01
C SER A 495 -23.32 36.32 12.49
N SER A 496 -22.07 36.31 12.97
CA SER A 496 -21.83 36.16 14.42
C SER A 496 -20.92 37.27 14.96
N GLY A 497 -21.56 38.31 15.50
CA GLY A 497 -20.91 39.32 16.31
C GLY A 497 -20.22 38.72 17.54
N ILE A 498 -19.06 39.30 17.86
CA ILE A 498 -18.46 39.54 19.18
C ILE A 498 -18.90 38.60 20.32
N ALA A 499 -17.91 37.85 20.82
CA ALA A 499 -17.87 36.95 21.98
C ALA A 499 -18.06 35.45 21.68
N ASP A 500 -16.99 34.78 21.23
CA ASP A 500 -16.73 33.35 21.52
C ASP A 500 -15.31 32.90 21.09
N ALA A 501 -14.33 33.80 21.18
CA ALA A 501 -12.93 33.44 21.11
C ALA A 501 -12.42 33.22 22.54
N LEU A 502 -12.07 31.97 22.87
CA LEU A 502 -11.50 31.42 24.13
C LEU A 502 -12.47 30.59 24.99
N ASP A 503 -12.91 29.41 24.52
CA ASP A 503 -13.03 28.22 25.39
C ASP A 503 -13.24 26.93 24.56
N PHE A 504 -12.16 26.15 24.35
CA PHE A 504 -12.27 24.77 23.86
C PHE A 504 -12.01 23.82 25.02
N SER A 505 -12.99 23.71 25.93
CA SER A 505 -13.02 22.67 26.95
C SER A 505 -13.67 21.38 26.38
N PRO A 506 -13.11 20.17 26.60
CA PRO A 506 -13.59 18.90 26.02
C PRO A 506 -15.00 18.45 26.46
N ARG A 507 -15.69 19.23 27.29
CA ARG A 507 -16.95 18.82 27.94
C ARG A 507 -18.15 18.82 26.99
N ARG A 508 -18.19 19.67 25.95
CA ARG A 508 -19.39 19.83 25.10
C ARG A 508 -19.54 18.81 23.97
N VAL A 509 -18.46 18.19 23.49
CA VAL A 509 -18.55 17.14 22.46
C VAL A 509 -19.08 15.83 23.07
N MET A 510 -18.72 15.56 24.33
CA MET A 510 -19.27 14.44 25.10
C MET A 510 -20.74 14.66 25.47
N GLN A 511 -21.14 15.90 25.75
CA GLN A 511 -22.52 16.25 26.08
C GLN A 511 -23.47 16.05 24.88
N ARG A 512 -23.08 16.45 23.66
CA ARG A 512 -23.89 16.23 22.45
C ARG A 512 -24.06 14.75 22.07
N HIS A 513 -23.11 13.89 22.44
CA HIS A 513 -23.25 12.44 22.27
C HIS A 513 -24.06 11.79 23.40
N GLN A 514 -24.06 12.38 24.60
CA GLN A 514 -24.93 12.00 25.72
C GLN A 514 -26.39 12.40 25.47
N ASP A 515 -26.66 13.57 24.90
CA ASP A 515 -28.02 14.05 24.63
C ASP A 515 -28.68 13.28 23.48
N ARG A 516 -27.90 12.79 22.50
CA ARG A 516 -28.40 11.88 21.44
C ARG A 516 -28.75 10.48 21.96
N HIS A 517 -27.99 9.95 22.93
CA HIS A 517 -28.30 8.65 23.56
C HIS A 517 -29.41 8.75 24.61
N ARG A 518 -29.60 9.92 25.23
CA ARG A 518 -30.67 10.13 26.23
C ARG A 518 -32.05 10.31 25.60
N ALA A 519 -32.12 10.73 24.34
CA ALA A 519 -33.38 10.87 23.60
C ALA A 519 -33.85 9.59 22.87
N GLN A 520 -33.08 8.50 22.90
CA GLN A 520 -33.42 7.23 22.23
C GLN A 520 -33.76 6.07 23.18
N HIS A 521 -33.69 6.27 24.50
CA HIS A 521 -34.08 5.28 25.51
C HIS A 521 -35.22 5.80 26.40
N GLU A 522 -36.39 5.99 25.82
CA GLU A 522 -37.66 5.72 26.49
C GLU A 522 -38.39 4.69 25.64
N GLY A 523 -38.36 3.42 26.07
CA GLY A 523 -39.15 2.34 25.46
C GLY A 523 -38.39 1.37 24.54
N SER A 524 -37.32 0.74 25.01
CA SER A 524 -37.01 -0.65 24.63
C SER A 524 -35.95 -1.21 25.58
N GLU A 525 -36.31 -2.27 26.30
CA GLU A 525 -35.40 -3.03 27.16
C GLU A 525 -34.32 -3.72 26.31
N PRO A 526 -33.05 -3.78 26.78
CA PRO A 526 -32.06 -4.62 26.15
C PRO A 526 -32.42 -6.09 26.38
N ARG A 527 -32.70 -6.83 25.31
CA ARG A 527 -32.87 -8.29 25.38
C ARG A 527 -31.53 -8.94 25.75
N PRO A 528 -31.52 -9.96 26.64
CA PRO A 528 -30.31 -10.68 26.98
C PRO A 528 -29.77 -11.41 25.74
N LEU A 529 -28.44 -11.35 25.54
CA LEU A 529 -27.71 -12.12 24.54
C LEU A 529 -28.05 -13.62 24.71
N GLU A 530 -28.49 -14.25 23.64
CA GLU A 530 -28.62 -15.71 23.52
C GLU A 530 -27.31 -16.39 23.99
N GLU A 531 -27.46 -17.60 24.56
CA GLU A 531 -26.44 -18.41 25.24
C GLU A 531 -24.99 -18.20 24.77
N SER A 532 -24.08 -18.03 25.74
CA SER A 532 -22.66 -17.89 25.44
C SER A 532 -22.15 -19.09 24.62
N PRO A 533 -21.56 -18.86 23.45
CA PRO A 533 -21.13 -19.90 22.50
C PRO A 533 -19.99 -20.77 23.05
N HIS A 534 -19.14 -20.16 23.88
CA HIS A 534 -18.00 -20.81 24.50
C HIS A 534 -18.42 -21.41 25.83
N LYS A 535 -17.94 -22.62 26.10
CA LYS A 535 -18.26 -23.37 27.32
C LYS A 535 -17.33 -23.06 28.49
N ASP A 536 -16.26 -22.31 28.22
CA ASP A 536 -15.22 -21.95 29.18
C ASP A 536 -14.67 -20.55 28.86
N THR A 537 -13.75 -20.10 29.71
CA THR A 537 -13.12 -18.78 29.74
C THR A 537 -12.61 -18.35 28.37
N VAL A 538 -13.05 -17.17 27.91
CA VAL A 538 -12.57 -16.50 26.69
C VAL A 538 -11.28 -15.76 27.02
N PHE A 539 -10.18 -16.07 26.32
CA PHE A 539 -8.87 -15.48 26.60
C PHE A 539 -8.55 -14.25 25.76
N GLN A 540 -9.10 -14.18 24.54
CA GLN A 540 -8.83 -13.07 23.64
C GLN A 540 -10.02 -12.78 22.72
N VAL A 541 -10.16 -11.49 22.45
CA VAL A 541 -11.12 -10.92 21.51
C VAL A 541 -10.35 -10.01 20.58
N ALA A 542 -10.48 -10.20 19.27
CA ALA A 542 -9.79 -9.41 18.26
C ALA A 542 -10.77 -8.94 17.18
N PHE A 543 -10.82 -7.63 16.96
CA PHE A 543 -11.58 -7.04 15.85
C PHE A 543 -10.76 -7.13 14.56
N ASP A 544 -11.47 -7.22 13.44
CA ASP A 544 -10.88 -6.95 12.14
C ASP A 544 -10.48 -5.47 12.01
N GLN A 545 -9.72 -5.15 10.95
CA GLN A 545 -9.21 -3.79 10.73
C GLN A 545 -10.32 -2.75 10.56
N HIS A 546 -11.53 -3.16 10.16
CA HIS A 546 -12.67 -2.28 9.91
C HIS A 546 -13.68 -2.24 11.07
N GLY A 547 -13.57 -3.13 12.06
CA GLY A 547 -14.51 -3.24 13.19
C GLY A 547 -15.88 -3.84 12.82
N HIS A 548 -15.99 -4.49 11.67
CA HIS A 548 -17.20 -5.18 11.22
C HIS A 548 -17.25 -6.63 11.66
N ARG A 549 -16.08 -7.21 11.99
CA ARG A 549 -15.95 -8.61 12.39
C ARG A 549 -15.19 -8.73 13.69
N LEU A 550 -15.49 -9.81 14.41
CA LEU A 550 -14.88 -10.13 15.67
C LEU A 550 -14.47 -11.60 15.68
N ALA A 551 -13.27 -11.88 16.19
CA ALA A 551 -12.82 -13.23 16.50
C ALA A 551 -12.66 -13.40 18.01
N THR A 552 -13.14 -14.53 18.53
CA THR A 552 -13.04 -14.90 19.95
C THR A 552 -12.43 -16.28 20.09
N CYS A 553 -11.55 -16.46 21.08
CA CYS A 553 -10.93 -17.75 21.37
C CYS A 553 -11.03 -18.10 22.87
N SER A 554 -11.17 -19.40 23.16
CA SER A 554 -11.49 -19.88 24.52
C SER A 554 -10.61 -21.06 24.97
N SER A 555 -10.60 -21.24 26.29
CA SER A 555 -10.08 -22.42 27.00
C SER A 555 -10.72 -23.73 26.54
N ASP A 556 -11.95 -23.68 26.03
CA ASP A 556 -12.69 -24.85 25.51
C ASP A 556 -12.15 -25.40 24.17
N MET A 557 -11.01 -24.88 23.71
CA MET A 557 -10.31 -25.25 22.47
C MET A 557 -11.01 -24.81 21.19
N THR A 558 -11.99 -23.89 21.31
CA THR A 558 -12.79 -23.40 20.17
C THR A 558 -12.48 -21.95 19.83
N VAL A 559 -12.76 -21.62 18.56
CA VAL A 559 -12.70 -20.28 18.01
C VAL A 559 -14.05 -19.96 17.38
N ALA A 560 -14.51 -18.72 17.56
CA ALA A 560 -15.74 -18.23 16.96
C ALA A 560 -15.49 -16.93 16.20
N ILE A 561 -16.18 -16.76 15.08
CA ILE A 561 -16.19 -15.54 14.28
C ILE A 561 -17.60 -14.94 14.31
N TRP A 562 -17.66 -13.62 14.45
CA TRP A 562 -18.88 -12.85 14.56
C TRP A 562 -18.88 -11.75 13.52
N ASP A 563 -20.00 -11.62 12.82
CA ASP A 563 -20.26 -10.54 11.88
C ASP A 563 -21.24 -9.55 12.48
N ARG A 564 -20.97 -8.26 12.29
CA ARG A 564 -21.85 -7.18 12.74
C ARG A 564 -22.93 -6.90 11.70
N SER A 565 -24.20 -7.11 12.06
CA SER A 565 -25.37 -6.79 11.25
C SER A 565 -25.51 -5.27 11.03
N LYS A 566 -26.24 -4.87 9.98
CA LYS A 566 -26.57 -3.46 9.68
C LYS A 566 -27.30 -2.77 10.85
N ASN A 567 -28.00 -3.55 11.67
CA ASN A 567 -28.73 -3.05 12.85
C ASN A 567 -27.83 -2.88 14.09
N GLY A 568 -26.56 -3.27 14.01
CA GLY A 568 -25.58 -3.18 15.10
C GLY A 568 -25.44 -4.45 15.94
N ASP A 569 -26.31 -5.45 15.73
CA ASP A 569 -26.27 -6.75 16.41
C ASP A 569 -25.11 -7.63 15.91
N TRP A 570 -24.57 -8.49 16.78
CA TRP A 570 -23.51 -9.44 16.45
C TRP A 570 -24.09 -10.82 16.18
N ILE A 571 -23.80 -11.37 15.00
CA ILE A 571 -24.27 -12.70 14.56
C ILE A 571 -23.05 -13.61 14.43
N ARG A 572 -23.12 -14.81 15.00
CA ARG A 572 -22.05 -15.81 14.87
C ARG A 572 -22.05 -16.40 13.47
N SER A 573 -20.98 -16.16 12.70
CA SER A 573 -20.85 -16.68 11.34
C SER A 573 -20.10 -18.01 11.29
N ALA A 574 -19.11 -18.21 12.15
CA ALA A 574 -18.37 -19.47 12.21
C ALA A 574 -18.03 -19.87 13.66
N PHE A 575 -17.99 -21.19 13.89
CA PHE A 575 -17.63 -21.78 15.19
C PHE A 575 -17.04 -23.17 14.96
N TRP A 576 -15.81 -23.41 15.40
CA TRP A 576 -15.17 -24.70 15.25
C TRP A 576 -14.18 -25.00 16.38
N LYS A 577 -13.90 -26.29 16.56
CA LYS A 577 -12.83 -26.76 17.43
C LYS A 577 -11.53 -26.75 16.65
N GLU A 578 -10.52 -26.11 17.21
CA GLU A 578 -9.37 -25.65 16.44
C GLU A 578 -8.07 -26.32 16.90
N HIS A 579 -7.85 -26.35 18.22
CA HIS A 579 -6.65 -26.91 18.85
C HIS A 579 -6.94 -28.14 19.73
N GLY A 580 -5.86 -28.83 20.12
CA GLY A 580 -5.90 -29.92 21.11
C GLY A 580 -5.82 -29.46 22.58
N GLY A 581 -5.72 -28.15 22.80
CA GLY A 581 -5.62 -27.52 24.12
C GLY A 581 -6.15 -26.08 24.11
N PRO A 582 -6.20 -25.41 25.27
CA PRO A 582 -6.69 -24.03 25.41
C PRO A 582 -6.09 -23.05 24.38
N VAL A 583 -6.93 -22.23 23.74
CA VAL A 583 -6.50 -21.23 22.75
C VAL A 583 -6.26 -19.90 23.45
N TRP A 584 -5.00 -19.47 23.53
CA TRP A 584 -4.59 -18.30 24.31
C TRP A 584 -4.78 -16.98 23.57
N ARG A 585 -4.58 -16.99 22.24
CA ARG A 585 -4.69 -15.79 21.41
C ARG A 585 -5.31 -16.10 20.07
N VAL A 586 -5.96 -15.06 19.55
CA VAL A 586 -6.37 -14.93 18.15
C VAL A 586 -5.95 -13.55 17.65
N CYS A 587 -5.48 -13.46 16.42
CA CYS A 587 -5.11 -12.20 15.77
C CYS A 587 -5.50 -12.22 14.30
N TRP A 588 -6.01 -11.09 13.80
CA TRP A 588 -6.26 -10.86 12.38
C TRP A 588 -4.98 -10.43 11.67
N ALA A 589 -4.78 -10.91 10.45
CA ALA A 589 -3.83 -10.34 9.51
C ALA A 589 -4.37 -9.01 8.95
N ALA A 590 -3.50 -8.23 8.31
CA ALA A 590 -3.96 -7.04 7.56
C ALA A 590 -4.88 -7.48 6.41
N SER A 591 -5.96 -6.73 6.15
CA SER A 591 -6.99 -7.11 5.18
C SER A 591 -6.47 -7.23 3.73
N GLU A 592 -5.30 -6.65 3.44
CA GLU A 592 -4.58 -6.74 2.17
C GLU A 592 -4.09 -8.17 1.85
N PHE A 593 -3.94 -9.03 2.86
CA PHE A 593 -3.54 -10.43 2.70
C PHE A 593 -4.74 -11.40 2.67
N GLY A 594 -5.96 -10.86 2.55
CA GLY A 594 -7.20 -11.62 2.65
C GLY A 594 -7.72 -11.75 4.08
N GLN A 595 -8.80 -12.52 4.25
CA GLN A 595 -9.41 -12.80 5.55
C GLN A 595 -8.66 -13.93 6.24
N VAL A 596 -7.50 -13.58 6.82
CA VAL A 596 -6.60 -14.54 7.48
C VAL A 596 -6.53 -14.26 8.97
N ILE A 597 -6.65 -15.32 9.77
CA ILE A 597 -6.45 -15.28 11.22
C ILE A 597 -5.38 -16.27 11.65
N ALA A 598 -4.68 -15.93 12.72
CA ALA A 598 -3.78 -16.82 13.42
C ALA A 598 -4.28 -17.09 14.83
N THR A 599 -4.11 -18.33 15.28
CA THR A 599 -4.52 -18.81 16.60
C THR A 599 -3.34 -19.51 17.27
N SER A 600 -3.17 -19.33 18.58
CA SER A 600 -2.10 -19.97 19.34
C SER A 600 -2.62 -20.72 20.55
N SER A 601 -2.03 -21.87 20.85
CA SER A 601 -2.51 -22.74 21.92
C SER A 601 -1.43 -23.26 22.86
N LYS A 602 -1.92 -23.72 24.00
CA LYS A 602 -1.19 -24.58 24.95
C LYS A 602 -0.67 -25.86 24.29
N ASP A 603 -1.26 -26.30 23.17
CA ASP A 603 -0.80 -27.48 22.43
C ASP A 603 0.54 -27.28 21.67
N ARG A 604 1.19 -26.12 21.89
CA ARG A 604 2.51 -25.73 21.35
C ARG A 604 2.49 -25.40 19.86
N SER A 605 1.31 -25.33 19.25
CA SER A 605 1.16 -25.00 17.85
C SER A 605 0.47 -23.67 17.63
N VAL A 606 0.73 -23.11 16.45
CA VAL A 606 0.00 -21.96 15.90
C VAL A 606 -0.69 -22.45 14.64
N HIS A 607 -1.96 -22.12 14.45
CA HIS A 607 -2.67 -22.44 13.21
C HIS A 607 -2.98 -21.15 12.45
N ILE A 608 -2.92 -21.26 11.13
CA ILE A 608 -3.28 -20.19 10.21
C ILE A 608 -4.55 -20.62 9.48
N TRP A 609 -5.56 -19.78 9.55
CA TRP A 609 -6.87 -20.01 8.97
C TRP A 609 -7.17 -18.93 7.94
N GLU A 610 -7.71 -19.36 6.81
CA GLU A 610 -8.20 -18.48 5.75
C GLU A 610 -9.68 -18.72 5.57
N GLU A 611 -10.45 -17.65 5.46
CA GLU A 611 -11.84 -17.73 5.04
C GLU A 611 -11.89 -17.89 3.52
N LEU A 612 -12.36 -19.05 3.08
CA LEU A 612 -12.92 -19.21 1.75
C LEU A 612 -14.25 -18.46 1.76
N MET A 613 -14.32 -17.34 1.04
CA MET A 613 -15.59 -16.67 0.79
C MET A 613 -16.54 -17.71 0.17
N ASP A 614 -17.63 -18.01 0.89
CA ASP A 614 -18.67 -18.88 0.35
C ASP A 614 -19.19 -18.26 -0.95
N LEU A 615 -18.98 -18.99 -2.03
CA LEU A 615 -19.60 -18.80 -3.34
C LEU A 615 -21.10 -19.11 -3.26
N GLU A 616 -21.85 -18.38 -2.43
CA GLU A 616 -23.32 -18.52 -2.37
C GLU A 616 -24.00 -18.16 -3.71
N GLU A 617 -23.27 -17.53 -4.64
CA GLU A 617 -23.70 -17.26 -6.01
C GLU A 617 -23.63 -18.50 -6.95
N TYR A 618 -23.09 -19.65 -6.51
CA TYR A 618 -22.88 -20.85 -7.36
C TYR A 618 -23.60 -22.14 -6.98
N GLY A 619 -24.44 -22.16 -5.94
CA GLY A 619 -25.36 -23.28 -5.69
C GLY A 619 -24.72 -24.65 -5.37
N VAL A 620 -23.43 -24.73 -5.08
CA VAL A 620 -22.76 -25.99 -4.67
C VAL A 620 -22.50 -25.96 -3.17
N ARG A 621 -23.30 -26.70 -2.38
CA ARG A 621 -23.01 -26.93 -0.96
C ARG A 621 -21.93 -28.01 -0.81
N PRO A 622 -20.81 -27.75 -0.10
CA PRO A 622 -19.94 -28.83 0.35
C PRO A 622 -20.70 -29.64 1.41
N ARG A 623 -20.91 -30.93 1.12
CA ARG A 623 -21.31 -31.89 2.15
C ARG A 623 -20.05 -32.12 3.00
N TYR A 624 -20.13 -31.78 4.28
CA TYR A 624 -19.17 -32.00 5.39
C TYR A 624 -18.30 -30.79 5.83
N SER A 625 -18.84 -30.05 6.83
CA SER A 625 -18.20 -29.37 7.99
C SER A 625 -17.36 -28.08 7.86
N SER A 626 -17.61 -27.18 8.84
CA SER A 626 -17.07 -25.85 9.20
C SER A 626 -17.24 -24.71 8.19
N ALA A 627 -18.19 -23.81 8.49
CA ALA A 627 -18.49 -22.57 7.76
C ALA A 627 -17.24 -21.83 7.30
N GLY A 628 -17.03 -21.70 5.99
CA GLY A 628 -16.05 -20.84 5.29
C GLY A 628 -14.55 -20.99 5.59
N TRP A 629 -14.16 -21.39 6.80
CA TRP A 629 -12.80 -21.25 7.30
C TRP A 629 -11.99 -22.54 7.15
N VAL A 630 -10.88 -22.45 6.43
CA VAL A 630 -9.98 -23.57 6.15
C VAL A 630 -8.62 -23.32 6.79
N ARG A 631 -8.13 -24.33 7.53
CA ARG A 631 -6.77 -24.31 8.07
C ARG A 631 -5.78 -24.49 6.93
N ARG A 632 -4.96 -23.46 6.68
CA ARG A 632 -3.91 -23.48 5.66
C ARG A 632 -2.61 -24.03 6.20
N ALA A 633 -2.20 -23.61 7.39
CA ALA A 633 -0.94 -24.02 7.98
C ALA A 633 -1.07 -24.38 9.47
N ARG A 634 -0.16 -25.24 9.92
CA ARG A 634 0.06 -25.57 11.32
C ARG A 634 1.55 -25.48 11.64
N LEU A 635 1.92 -24.47 12.42
CA LEU A 635 3.29 -24.21 12.84
C LEU A 635 3.58 -24.94 14.15
N THR A 636 4.58 -25.82 14.17
CA THR A 636 4.92 -26.68 15.33
C THR A 636 6.38 -26.54 15.77
N ASP A 637 7.08 -25.48 15.34
CA ASP A 637 8.50 -25.25 15.68
C ASP A 637 8.74 -24.99 17.18
N SER A 638 7.69 -24.69 17.93
CA SER A 638 7.77 -24.50 19.37
C SER A 638 7.76 -25.83 20.12
N ARG A 639 8.71 -26.00 21.03
CA ARG A 639 8.77 -27.16 21.95
C ARG A 639 7.97 -26.94 23.24
N ALA A 640 7.38 -25.76 23.40
CA ALA A 640 6.59 -25.37 24.55
C ALA A 640 5.40 -24.49 24.12
N ASP A 641 4.50 -24.24 25.06
CA ASP A 641 3.25 -23.53 24.86
C ASP A 641 3.51 -22.16 24.21
N VAL A 642 2.63 -21.77 23.29
CA VAL A 642 2.68 -20.48 22.59
C VAL A 642 1.66 -19.55 23.24
N VAL A 643 2.17 -18.50 23.89
CA VAL A 643 1.40 -17.63 24.80
C VAL A 643 0.91 -16.36 24.11
N ASP A 644 1.72 -15.84 23.18
CA ASP A 644 1.35 -14.66 22.39
C ASP A 644 1.67 -14.83 20.90
N ILE A 645 0.81 -14.26 20.05
CA ILE A 645 1.02 -14.16 18.62
C ILE A 645 0.59 -12.78 18.12
N LYS A 646 1.39 -12.19 17.23
CA LYS A 646 1.06 -10.91 16.55
C LYS A 646 1.58 -10.91 15.13
N PHE A 647 0.69 -10.54 14.19
CA PHE A 647 1.11 -10.26 12.82
C PHE A 647 1.97 -9.00 12.76
N ALA A 648 2.95 -9.04 11.88
CA ALA A 648 3.77 -7.88 11.57
C ALA A 648 2.94 -6.82 10.81
N PRO A 649 3.32 -5.54 10.90
CA PRO A 649 2.74 -4.50 10.07
C PRO A 649 2.87 -4.83 8.59
N ARG A 650 1.84 -4.49 7.80
CA ARG A 650 1.73 -4.81 6.35
C ARG A 650 2.96 -4.52 5.49
N HIS A 651 3.79 -3.54 5.86
CA HIS A 651 4.96 -3.15 5.09
C HIS A 651 6.16 -4.11 5.25
N LEU A 652 6.13 -5.01 6.24
CA LEU A 652 7.12 -6.07 6.44
C LEU A 652 6.74 -7.39 5.74
N GLY A 653 5.65 -7.38 4.97
CA GLY A 653 5.07 -8.60 4.41
C GLY A 653 4.22 -9.37 5.42
N LEU A 654 3.78 -10.58 5.01
CA LEU A 654 2.97 -11.45 5.85
C LEU A 654 3.87 -12.25 6.80
N GLN A 655 4.23 -11.61 7.91
CA GLN A 655 5.03 -12.21 8.97
C GLN A 655 4.23 -12.34 10.27
N LEU A 656 4.54 -13.38 11.05
CA LEU A 656 3.90 -13.68 12.32
C LEU A 656 4.97 -13.90 13.39
N ALA A 657 4.92 -13.13 14.48
CA ALA A 657 5.72 -13.40 15.67
C ALA A 657 4.92 -14.29 16.63
N ALA A 658 5.56 -15.35 17.13
CA ALA A 658 5.02 -16.27 18.12
C ALA A 658 5.93 -16.34 19.36
N ALA A 659 5.42 -15.90 20.50
CA ALA A 659 6.10 -15.94 21.79
C ALA A 659 5.78 -17.23 22.55
N SER A 660 6.80 -17.85 23.13
CA SER A 660 6.67 -19.11 23.87
C SER A 660 7.06 -18.97 25.34
N VAL A 661 6.52 -19.86 26.17
CA VAL A 661 6.87 -20.01 27.59
C VAL A 661 8.38 -20.21 27.82
N GLN A 662 9.12 -20.75 26.85
CA GLN A 662 10.59 -20.91 26.96
C GLN A 662 11.38 -19.60 26.74
N GLY A 663 10.73 -18.44 26.72
CA GLY A 663 11.41 -17.16 26.53
C GLY A 663 11.95 -16.96 25.12
N LYS A 664 11.39 -17.66 24.13
CA LYS A 664 11.76 -17.55 22.71
C LYS A 664 10.63 -16.92 21.92
N VAL A 665 10.97 -16.00 21.01
CA VAL A 665 10.07 -15.44 20.02
C VAL A 665 10.50 -15.91 18.65
N ARG A 666 9.63 -16.60 17.94
CA ARG A 666 9.87 -17.10 16.60
C ARG A 666 9.14 -16.22 15.61
N ILE A 667 9.80 -15.83 14.52
CA ILE A 667 9.21 -15.03 13.45
C ILE A 667 9.11 -15.93 12.22
N HIS A 668 7.88 -16.14 11.78
CA HIS A 668 7.55 -16.91 10.59
C HIS A 668 7.11 -15.98 9.47
N GLU A 669 7.47 -16.31 8.24
CA GLU A 669 7.11 -15.56 7.04
C GLU A 669 6.45 -16.48 6.01
N ALA A 670 5.28 -16.05 5.52
CA ALA A 670 4.66 -16.62 4.34
C ALA A 670 5.34 -16.01 3.09
N ARG A 671 6.24 -16.77 2.47
CA ARG A 671 6.96 -16.31 1.27
C ARG A 671 6.08 -16.26 0.03
N ASP A 672 5.09 -17.13 -0.03
CA ASP A 672 4.07 -17.15 -1.08
C ASP A 672 2.73 -16.73 -0.48
N LEU A 673 2.18 -15.62 -0.98
CA LEU A 673 0.87 -15.13 -0.55
C LEU A 673 -0.28 -15.89 -1.24
N MET A 674 0.00 -16.64 -2.32
CA MET A 674 -0.97 -17.48 -3.01
C MET A 674 -1.10 -18.85 -2.35
N ASP A 675 -0.06 -19.30 -1.64
CA ASP A 675 -0.06 -20.55 -0.88
C ASP A 675 0.25 -20.30 0.61
N LEU A 676 -0.80 -20.00 1.37
CA LEU A 676 -0.72 -19.81 2.82
C LEU A 676 -0.43 -21.10 3.60
N SER A 677 -0.26 -22.25 2.95
CA SER A 677 0.16 -23.48 3.62
C SER A 677 1.65 -23.50 3.97
N GLN A 678 2.46 -22.73 3.24
CA GLN A 678 3.91 -22.69 3.37
C GLN A 678 4.36 -21.49 4.22
N TRP A 679 4.86 -21.78 5.41
CA TRP A 679 5.41 -20.78 6.32
C TRP A 679 6.85 -21.14 6.69
N THR A 680 7.76 -20.20 6.51
CA THR A 680 9.19 -20.40 6.80
C THR A 680 9.56 -19.69 8.09
N LEU A 681 10.27 -20.40 8.98
CA LEU A 681 10.87 -19.79 10.16
C LEU A 681 12.10 -18.97 9.73
N ILE A 682 12.02 -17.64 9.80
CA ILE A 682 13.11 -16.75 9.38
C ILE A 682 14.05 -16.40 10.53
N HIS A 683 13.50 -16.17 11.73
CA HIS A 683 14.30 -15.77 12.89
C HIS A 683 13.78 -16.39 14.20
N THR A 684 14.70 -16.69 15.10
CA THR A 684 14.40 -17.03 16.49
C THR A 684 15.12 -16.05 17.40
N LEU A 685 14.36 -15.20 18.08
CA LEU A 685 14.85 -14.28 19.10
C LEU A 685 14.84 -14.99 20.45
N GLN A 686 15.85 -14.73 21.27
CA GLN A 686 15.90 -15.22 22.65
C GLN A 686 16.08 -14.07 23.64
N PRO A 687 14.98 -13.32 23.92
CA PRO A 687 15.02 -12.16 24.81
C PRO A 687 15.56 -12.47 26.20
N PHE A 688 15.28 -13.64 26.79
CA PHE A 688 15.57 -13.91 28.20
C PHE A 688 16.51 -15.11 28.44
N ALA A 689 17.51 -15.31 27.56
CA ALA A 689 18.34 -16.51 27.47
C ALA A 689 19.04 -16.99 28.77
N ARG A 690 19.34 -16.09 29.72
CA ARG A 690 20.14 -16.41 30.92
C ARG A 690 19.34 -16.73 32.19
N ILE A 691 18.06 -16.37 32.26
CA ILE A 691 17.24 -16.49 33.48
C ILE A 691 16.10 -17.51 33.28
N GLY A 692 15.93 -18.04 32.07
CA GLY A 692 14.85 -18.98 31.77
C GLY A 692 13.46 -18.34 31.80
N LEU A 693 13.37 -17.00 31.86
CA LEU A 693 12.10 -16.29 31.98
C LEU A 693 11.21 -16.52 30.77
N ARG A 694 9.91 -16.68 31.02
CA ARG A 694 8.92 -16.82 29.95
C ARG A 694 8.68 -15.53 29.19
N CYS A 695 8.39 -15.64 27.89
CA CYS A 695 7.95 -14.49 27.09
C CYS A 695 6.42 -14.44 27.13
N SER A 696 5.88 -13.42 27.81
CA SER A 696 4.44 -13.25 28.05
C SER A 696 3.73 -12.53 26.91
N SER A 697 4.41 -11.57 26.29
CA SER A 697 3.85 -10.71 25.25
C SER A 697 4.90 -10.28 24.24
N VAL A 698 4.44 -10.11 22.99
CA VAL A 698 5.21 -9.56 21.88
C VAL A 698 4.42 -8.42 21.23
N ALA A 699 5.11 -7.35 20.82
CA ALA A 699 4.47 -6.22 20.15
C ALA A 699 5.35 -5.71 18.99
N TRP A 700 4.72 -5.48 17.84
CA TRP A 700 5.36 -4.87 16.68
C TRP A 700 5.14 -3.37 16.66
N SER A 701 6.16 -2.60 16.27
CA SER A 701 5.97 -1.18 16.01
C SER A 701 5.36 -0.98 14.62
N SER A 702 4.23 -0.29 14.56
CA SER A 702 3.55 0.07 13.31
C SER A 702 4.19 1.25 12.58
N ALA A 703 5.26 1.81 13.13
CA ALA A 703 5.91 3.00 12.59
C ALA A 703 6.59 2.71 11.25
N ARG A 704 6.31 3.56 10.24
CA ARG A 704 6.94 3.48 8.92
C ARG A 704 8.15 4.39 8.75
N CYS A 705 8.29 5.38 9.63
CA CYS A 705 9.34 6.41 9.54
C CYS A 705 10.66 5.98 10.23
N PHE A 706 10.67 4.82 10.88
CA PHE A 706 11.80 4.28 11.62
C PHE A 706 12.08 2.85 11.15
N ARG A 707 13.25 2.30 11.52
CA ARG A 707 13.52 0.89 11.26
C ARG A 707 12.52 0.00 12.02
N PRO A 708 12.22 -1.20 11.50
CA PRO A 708 11.26 -2.09 12.14
C PRO A 708 11.71 -2.46 13.55
N LEU A 709 10.80 -2.35 14.51
CA LEU A 709 11.06 -2.56 15.93
C LEU A 709 10.08 -3.59 16.50
N ILE A 710 10.58 -4.53 17.28
CA ILE A 710 9.79 -5.51 18.02
C ILE A 710 10.14 -5.46 19.51
N ALA A 711 9.12 -5.48 20.36
CA ALA A 711 9.26 -5.51 21.82
C ALA A 711 8.81 -6.87 22.36
N CYS A 712 9.53 -7.39 23.35
CA CYS A 712 9.24 -8.65 24.03
C CYS A 712 9.21 -8.44 25.54
N ALA A 713 8.22 -9.01 26.22
CA ALA A 713 8.02 -8.86 27.66
C ALA A 713 7.99 -10.20 28.42
N SER A 714 8.24 -10.12 29.73
CA SER A 714 8.10 -11.21 30.70
C SER A 714 7.22 -10.78 31.88
N ASP A 715 6.34 -11.68 32.31
CA ASP A 715 5.45 -11.58 33.47
C ASP A 715 5.89 -12.46 34.66
N GLU A 716 7.07 -13.08 34.60
CA GLU A 716 7.61 -13.80 35.76
C GLU A 716 8.17 -12.86 36.83
N GLU A 717 7.81 -13.14 38.09
CA GLU A 717 8.36 -12.53 39.29
C GLU A 717 9.73 -13.18 39.57
N ILE A 718 10.78 -12.37 39.75
CA ILE A 718 12.11 -12.89 40.08
C ILE A 718 12.10 -13.21 41.58
N PRO A 719 12.46 -14.44 42.02
CA PRO A 719 12.52 -14.79 43.44
C PRO A 719 13.50 -13.90 44.22
N GLU A 720 13.08 -13.40 45.38
CA GLU A 720 13.87 -12.49 46.23
C GLU A 720 15.18 -13.11 46.75
N GLU A 721 15.27 -14.45 46.83
CA GLU A 721 16.47 -15.16 47.33
C GLU A 721 17.73 -14.95 46.46
N GLU A 722 17.62 -14.63 45.17
CA GLU A 722 18.76 -14.26 44.31
C GLU A 722 19.15 -12.77 44.41
N ALA A 723 18.30 -11.93 45.02
CA ALA A 723 18.54 -10.50 45.19
C ALA A 723 19.38 -10.18 46.44
N GLU A 724 19.28 -10.99 47.49
CA GLU A 724 19.96 -10.77 48.77
C GLU A 724 21.44 -11.20 48.80
N GLU A 725 21.88 -12.09 47.90
CA GLU A 725 23.29 -12.55 47.85
C GLU A 725 24.27 -11.49 47.31
N LYS A 726 23.79 -10.31 46.89
CA LYS A 726 24.58 -9.18 46.35
C LYS A 726 24.94 -8.10 47.39
N THR A 727 25.27 -8.47 48.64
CA THR A 727 25.76 -7.53 49.68
C THR A 727 27.28 -7.59 49.93
N LYS A 728 28.07 -8.16 49.02
CA LYS A 728 29.53 -7.99 48.98
C LYS A 728 29.93 -7.24 47.71
N GLU A 729 30.73 -6.18 47.86
CA GLU A 729 31.21 -5.36 46.74
C GLU A 729 31.74 -6.22 45.59
N PRO A 730 31.17 -6.09 44.37
CA PRO A 730 31.50 -6.97 43.28
C PRO A 730 32.76 -6.51 42.53
N LYS A 731 33.51 -7.46 41.98
CA LYS A 731 34.76 -7.24 41.22
C LYS A 731 34.47 -6.50 39.90
N PRO A 732 35.46 -5.82 39.27
CA PRO A 732 35.23 -5.02 38.06
C PRO A 732 34.64 -5.81 36.88
N GLU A 733 34.85 -7.13 36.81
CA GLU A 733 34.28 -8.02 35.79
C GLU A 733 32.76 -8.25 35.96
N GLU A 734 32.19 -7.90 37.12
CA GLU A 734 30.76 -8.01 37.40
C GLU A 734 29.97 -6.73 37.06
N ARG A 735 30.64 -5.65 36.64
CA ARG A 735 29.95 -4.42 36.18
C ARG A 735 29.18 -4.59 34.87
N ILE A 736 29.42 -5.67 34.12
CA ILE A 736 28.62 -6.09 32.95
C ILE A 736 27.25 -6.69 33.37
N LYS A 737 26.96 -6.83 34.67
CA LYS A 737 25.68 -7.37 35.20
C LYS A 737 24.49 -6.38 35.20
N GLY A 738 24.65 -5.12 34.76
CA GLY A 738 23.57 -4.11 34.75
C GLY A 738 22.47 -4.30 33.69
N LEU A 739 22.70 -5.15 32.67
CA LEU A 739 21.76 -5.46 31.58
C LEU A 739 20.85 -6.67 31.87
N GLN A 740 20.96 -7.28 33.06
CA GLN A 740 20.31 -8.56 33.39
C GLN A 740 18.93 -8.44 34.04
N GLU A 741 18.46 -7.23 34.41
CA GLU A 741 17.22 -7.05 35.19
C GLU A 741 16.14 -6.25 34.42
N GLN A 742 15.96 -6.49 33.12
CA GLN A 742 14.93 -5.81 32.32
C GLN A 742 13.78 -6.75 31.95
N ARG A 743 12.54 -6.34 32.26
CA ARG A 743 11.31 -7.10 31.92
C ARG A 743 10.85 -6.91 30.48
N VAL A 744 11.32 -5.86 29.81
CA VAL A 744 11.03 -5.58 28.41
C VAL A 744 12.35 -5.50 27.64
N ARG A 745 12.43 -6.18 26.50
CA ARG A 745 13.55 -6.08 25.56
C ARG A 745 13.06 -5.65 24.19
N LEU A 746 13.87 -4.81 23.54
CA LEU A 746 13.62 -4.31 22.19
C LEU A 746 14.61 -4.94 21.21
N TYR A 747 14.13 -5.23 20.01
CA TYR A 747 14.96 -5.66 18.89
C TYR A 747 14.64 -4.80 17.66
N GLU A 748 15.68 -4.32 16.98
CA GLU A 748 15.58 -3.56 15.73
C GLU A 748 16.02 -4.42 14.56
N TYR A 749 15.29 -4.33 13.44
CA TYR A 749 15.67 -5.00 12.21
C TYR A 749 16.66 -4.17 11.41
N VAL A 750 17.82 -4.75 11.10
CA VAL A 750 18.85 -4.13 10.28
C VAL A 750 19.03 -4.97 9.03
N ASP A 751 18.83 -4.34 7.87
CA ASP A 751 19.08 -4.95 6.59
C ASP A 751 20.58 -5.03 6.32
N THR A 752 21.07 -6.21 5.95
CA THR A 752 22.49 -6.44 5.67
C THR A 752 22.61 -7.18 4.35
N ALA A 753 23.73 -7.00 3.63
CA ALA A 753 23.97 -7.65 2.33
C ALA A 753 23.87 -9.20 2.37
N SER A 754 23.97 -9.81 3.55
CA SER A 754 23.84 -11.26 3.80
C SER A 754 22.42 -11.72 4.19
N GLY A 755 21.42 -10.83 4.12
CA GLY A 755 20.07 -11.05 4.64
C GLY A 755 19.89 -10.33 5.99
N GLY A 756 18.87 -9.48 6.08
CA GLY A 756 18.63 -8.68 7.28
C GLY A 756 18.40 -9.51 8.55
N LYS A 757 18.77 -8.94 9.71
CA LYS A 757 18.75 -9.62 11.00
C LYS A 757 18.24 -8.69 12.10
N TRP A 758 17.58 -9.28 13.10
CA TRP A 758 17.15 -8.59 14.32
C TRP A 758 18.30 -8.49 15.33
N PHE A 759 18.60 -7.28 15.76
CA PHE A 759 19.62 -6.99 16.77
C PHE A 759 18.97 -6.49 18.07
N PRO A 760 19.43 -6.95 19.25
CA PRO A 760 18.94 -6.45 20.51
C PRO A 760 19.38 -5.00 20.73
N VAL A 761 18.44 -4.14 21.11
CA VAL A 761 18.71 -2.73 21.44
C VAL A 761 19.12 -2.64 22.91
N GLN A 762 20.22 -1.93 23.20
CA GLN A 762 20.77 -1.81 24.56
C GLN A 762 20.08 -0.76 25.46
N ILE A 763 18.93 -0.22 25.05
CA ILE A 763 18.18 0.78 25.80
C ILE A 763 17.48 0.12 26.99
N LYS A 764 17.62 0.71 28.19
CA LYS A 764 16.91 0.25 29.39
C LYS A 764 15.48 0.74 29.41
N ILE A 765 14.52 -0.18 29.39
CA ILE A 765 13.12 0.16 29.63
C ILE A 765 12.88 0.26 31.15
N PRO A 766 12.45 1.41 31.68
CA PRO A 766 12.29 1.64 33.12
C PRO A 766 11.01 1.00 33.69
N VAL A 767 10.82 -0.30 33.46
CA VAL A 767 9.71 -1.09 34.03
C VAL A 767 10.29 -2.34 34.68
N ALA A 768 10.27 -2.37 36.02
CA ALA A 768 10.83 -3.45 36.82
C ALA A 768 9.79 -4.53 37.18
N LEU A 769 8.50 -4.20 37.12
CA LEU A 769 7.40 -5.08 37.50
C LEU A 769 7.07 -6.08 36.39
N PRO A 770 6.48 -7.26 36.72
CA PRO A 770 6.01 -8.24 35.75
C PRO A 770 5.07 -7.63 34.71
N VAL A 771 5.32 -7.90 33.43
CA VAL A 771 4.58 -7.32 32.30
C VAL A 771 3.68 -8.37 31.65
N ASN A 772 2.36 -8.19 31.74
CA ASN A 772 1.36 -9.11 31.22
C ASN A 772 1.10 -8.92 29.72
N ASP A 773 1.10 -7.67 29.24
CA ASP A 773 0.80 -7.34 27.85
C ASP A 773 1.45 -6.02 27.43
N MET A 774 1.70 -5.85 26.14
CA MET A 774 2.26 -4.63 25.56
C MET A 774 1.63 -4.32 24.21
N ALA A 775 1.56 -3.03 23.87
CA ALA A 775 1.11 -2.59 22.55
C ALA A 775 1.79 -1.29 22.14
N PHE A 776 2.35 -1.25 20.94
CA PHE A 776 2.81 0.00 20.32
C PHE A 776 1.61 0.81 19.82
N SER A 777 1.72 2.14 19.94
CA SER A 777 0.74 3.04 19.32
C SER A 777 0.84 2.94 17.78
N PRO A 778 -0.30 2.91 17.05
CA PRO A 778 -0.31 2.89 15.59
C PRO A 778 0.32 4.14 14.95
N CYS A 779 0.23 5.29 15.63
CA CYS A 779 0.80 6.55 15.18
C CYS A 779 2.09 6.82 15.97
N ALA A 780 3.24 6.56 15.34
CA ALA A 780 4.50 7.05 15.87
C ALA A 780 4.60 8.56 15.65
N SER A 781 5.13 9.28 16.65
CA SER A 781 5.50 10.68 16.50
C SER A 781 6.66 10.79 15.51
N ALA A 782 6.90 11.98 14.95
CA ALA A 782 7.99 12.22 14.00
C ALA A 782 9.39 11.88 14.56
N ASP A 783 9.52 11.79 15.89
CA ASP A 783 10.77 11.68 16.63
C ASP A 783 10.85 10.51 17.62
N HIS A 784 9.77 9.74 17.88
CA HIS A 784 9.78 8.62 18.82
C HIS A 784 8.68 7.57 18.57
N HIS A 785 8.93 6.34 19.02
CA HIS A 785 7.92 5.28 19.13
C HIS A 785 7.20 5.40 20.48
N THR A 786 5.87 5.28 20.48
CA THR A 786 5.09 5.22 21.73
C THR A 786 4.72 3.78 22.05
N LEU A 787 5.08 3.29 23.23
CA LEU A 787 4.79 1.94 23.72
C LEU A 787 3.96 2.01 25.00
N ALA A 788 2.84 1.28 25.05
CA ALA A 788 2.12 1.02 26.30
C ALA A 788 2.51 -0.35 26.85
N VAL A 789 2.76 -0.40 28.16
CA VAL A 789 3.17 -1.59 28.90
C VAL A 789 2.20 -1.80 30.05
N ALA A 790 1.55 -2.96 30.09
CA ALA A 790 0.69 -3.37 31.20
C ALA A 790 1.49 -4.26 32.14
N ALA A 791 1.84 -3.70 33.29
CA ALA A 791 2.34 -4.42 34.44
C ALA A 791 1.24 -4.48 35.53
N GLN A 792 1.63 -4.40 36.80
CA GLN A 792 0.67 -4.05 37.86
C GLN A 792 0.03 -2.68 37.56
N ASP A 793 0.82 -1.76 37.01
CA ASP A 793 0.42 -0.43 36.53
C ASP A 793 0.45 -0.35 35.00
N VAL A 794 -0.16 0.70 34.42
CA VAL A 794 0.03 1.03 33.00
C VAL A 794 1.09 2.11 32.84
N HIS A 795 2.13 1.80 32.09
CA HIS A 795 3.15 2.77 31.69
C HIS A 795 3.03 3.05 30.20
N VAL A 796 3.01 4.33 29.83
CA VAL A 796 3.15 4.79 28.44
C VAL A 796 4.53 5.40 28.30
N LEU A 797 5.33 4.87 27.38
CA LEU A 797 6.73 5.24 27.19
C LEU A 797 6.95 5.80 25.79
N ASN A 798 7.86 6.77 25.70
CA ASN A 798 8.42 7.26 24.45
C ASN A 798 9.82 6.67 24.29
N ILE A 799 10.04 5.97 23.18
CA ILE A 799 11.29 5.29 22.87
C ILE A 799 11.89 5.95 21.62
N GLN A 800 13.09 6.50 21.79
CA GLN A 800 13.91 7.07 20.71
C GLN A 800 15.12 6.15 20.51
N ILE A 801 15.41 5.74 19.28
CA ILE A 801 16.56 4.88 19.02
C ILE A 801 17.61 5.69 18.27
N PRO A 802 18.77 6.00 18.89
CA PRO A 802 19.83 6.73 18.23
C PRO A 802 20.57 5.83 17.23
N GLU A 803 21.08 6.39 16.13
CA GLU A 803 21.87 5.64 15.13
C GLU A 803 23.13 4.99 15.73
N ALA A 804 23.68 5.54 16.81
CA ALA A 804 24.83 5.02 17.52
C ALA A 804 24.52 3.93 18.56
N ALA A 805 23.26 3.49 18.72
CA ALA A 805 22.85 2.47 19.71
C ALA A 805 23.55 1.10 19.53
N PHE A 806 24.28 0.92 18.43
CA PHE A 806 25.01 -0.30 18.07
C PHE A 806 26.52 -0.23 18.34
N LEU A 807 27.08 0.96 18.61
CA LEU A 807 28.52 1.23 18.67
C LEU A 807 28.95 1.68 20.06
N VAL A 808 28.92 0.78 21.04
CA VAL A 808 29.69 0.99 22.27
C VAL A 808 30.30 -0.36 22.66
N ASP A 809 31.62 -0.45 22.52
CA ASP A 809 32.44 -1.45 23.21
C ASP A 809 31.99 -1.55 24.67
N ASP A 810 31.98 -2.76 25.25
CA ASP A 810 31.59 -3.17 26.62
C ASP A 810 32.23 -2.35 27.78
N SER A 811 32.16 -1.02 27.71
CA SER A 811 32.76 -0.07 28.62
C SER A 811 31.66 0.52 29.52
N PRO A 812 31.84 0.49 30.85
CA PRO A 812 30.80 0.86 31.82
C PRO A 812 30.51 2.38 31.89
N GLN A 813 31.04 3.20 30.97
CA GLN A 813 30.85 4.66 30.96
C GLN A 813 29.75 5.14 29.98
N GLY A 814 29.24 4.29 29.08
CA GLY A 814 28.20 4.66 28.10
C GLY A 814 26.75 4.31 28.47
N THR A 815 26.54 3.58 29.58
CA THR A 815 25.22 3.04 29.99
C THR A 815 24.30 4.07 30.64
N GLU A 816 24.84 5.13 31.26
CA GLU A 816 24.01 6.21 31.83
C GLU A 816 23.39 7.12 30.76
N THR A 817 24.09 7.33 29.64
CA THR A 817 23.62 8.14 28.49
C THR A 817 22.54 7.47 27.64
N LEU A 818 22.36 6.14 27.73
CA LEU A 818 21.35 5.41 26.95
C LEU A 818 19.97 5.34 27.64
N ASN A 819 19.91 5.59 28.96
CA ASN A 819 18.65 5.55 29.72
C ASN A 819 17.72 6.75 29.42
N SER A 820 18.26 7.85 28.87
CA SER A 820 17.46 9.03 28.47
C SER A 820 16.60 8.80 27.24
N TYR A 821 16.83 7.70 26.51
CA TYR A 821 16.16 7.40 25.24
C TYR A 821 14.83 6.65 25.40
N ALA A 822 14.56 6.09 26.59
CA ALA A 822 13.25 5.52 26.94
C ALA A 822 12.67 6.29 28.13
N THR A 823 11.73 7.20 27.85
CA THR A 823 11.14 8.08 28.87
C THR A 823 9.73 7.65 29.21
N ILE A 824 9.42 7.51 30.51
CA ILE A 824 8.04 7.28 30.96
C ILE A 824 7.29 8.59 30.82
N ARG A 825 6.29 8.59 29.94
CA ARG A 825 5.43 9.73 29.64
C ARG A 825 4.22 9.81 30.56
N ALA A 826 3.67 8.65 30.90
CA ALA A 826 2.61 8.54 31.89
C ALA A 826 2.74 7.20 32.62
N SER A 827 2.52 7.25 33.93
CA SER A 827 2.39 6.06 34.76
C SER A 827 1.06 6.19 35.49
N PHE A 828 0.19 5.19 35.30
CA PHE A 828 -1.08 5.11 35.98
C PHE A 828 -0.93 4.08 37.08
N ASN A 829 -0.43 4.55 38.23
CA ASN A 829 -0.40 3.76 39.43
C ASN A 829 -1.83 3.68 39.97
N SER A 830 -2.37 2.47 40.02
CA SER A 830 -3.67 2.24 40.63
C SER A 830 -3.49 1.19 41.70
N ASP A 831 -4.00 1.44 42.90
CA ASP A 831 -4.12 0.46 44.00
C ASP A 831 -5.10 -0.69 43.67
N LEU A 832 -5.19 -1.07 42.40
CA LEU A 832 -6.23 -1.89 41.81
C LEU A 832 -5.59 -3.04 41.01
N PHE A 833 -6.44 -4.04 40.78
CA PHE A 833 -6.17 -5.28 40.06
C PHE A 833 -5.29 -5.15 38.80
N LYS A 834 -4.38 -6.13 38.64
CA LYS A 834 -3.44 -6.26 37.50
C LYS A 834 -4.19 -6.14 36.16
N ILE A 835 -3.60 -5.39 35.22
CA ILE A 835 -4.14 -5.25 33.87
C ILE A 835 -3.64 -6.39 33.01
N TRP A 836 -4.57 -7.06 32.33
CA TRP A 836 -4.32 -8.26 31.56
C TRP A 836 -4.09 -8.00 30.08
N ARG A 837 -4.78 -6.99 29.53
CA ARG A 837 -4.73 -6.67 28.09
C ARG A 837 -4.76 -5.17 27.87
N LEU A 838 -4.04 -4.75 26.83
CA LEU A 838 -4.03 -3.38 26.34
C LEU A 838 -4.42 -3.34 24.85
N ASN A 839 -5.14 -2.31 24.45
CA ASN A 839 -5.39 -2.04 23.05
C ASN A 839 -5.47 -0.55 22.76
N TRP A 840 -4.87 -0.14 21.65
CA TRP A 840 -4.92 1.22 21.14
C TRP A 840 -6.06 1.39 20.16
N ASP A 841 -6.63 2.59 20.12
CA ASP A 841 -7.46 2.98 19.00
C ASP A 841 -6.62 3.23 17.73
N LEU A 842 -7.28 3.29 16.58
CA LEU A 842 -6.61 3.51 15.29
C LEU A 842 -5.80 4.82 15.24
N THR A 843 -6.17 5.84 16.03
CA THR A 843 -5.48 7.14 16.04
C THR A 843 -4.30 7.18 17.02
N GLY A 844 -4.14 6.16 17.88
CA GLY A 844 -3.10 6.13 18.91
C GLY A 844 -3.30 7.18 20.02
N THR A 845 -4.51 7.75 20.14
CA THR A 845 -4.82 8.78 21.14
C THR A 845 -5.57 8.22 22.34
N VAL A 846 -6.26 7.10 22.18
CA VAL A 846 -7.02 6.42 23.22
C VAL A 846 -6.41 5.05 23.48
N LEU A 847 -6.07 4.80 24.73
CA LEU A 847 -5.63 3.51 25.22
C LEU A 847 -6.75 2.88 26.05
N THR A 848 -7.00 1.60 25.82
CA THR A 848 -7.97 0.81 26.57
C THR A 848 -7.27 -0.33 27.28
N GLY A 849 -7.72 -0.66 28.49
CA GLY A 849 -7.13 -1.72 29.28
C GLY A 849 -8.16 -2.45 30.12
N ILE A 850 -8.05 -3.78 30.15
CA ILE A 850 -8.94 -4.66 30.92
C ILE A 850 -8.20 -5.17 32.15
N SER A 851 -8.78 -4.94 33.32
CA SER A 851 -8.28 -5.40 34.61
C SER A 851 -8.79 -6.80 34.94
N SER A 852 -8.09 -7.54 35.81
CA SER A 852 -8.44 -8.92 36.18
C SER A 852 -9.82 -9.09 36.83
N ASN A 853 -10.38 -8.00 37.38
CA ASN A 853 -11.71 -7.95 37.99
C ASN A 853 -12.83 -7.61 37.00
N GLY A 854 -12.53 -7.54 35.69
CA GLY A 854 -13.48 -7.16 34.65
C GLY A 854 -13.75 -5.65 34.55
N THR A 855 -12.92 -4.80 35.14
CA THR A 855 -13.00 -3.35 34.94
C THR A 855 -12.29 -2.95 33.64
N LEU A 856 -13.02 -2.30 32.75
CA LEU A 856 -12.49 -1.69 31.53
C LEU A 856 -12.13 -0.23 31.81
N ARG A 857 -10.89 0.16 31.48
CA ARG A 857 -10.39 1.53 31.71
C ARG A 857 -9.96 2.17 30.41
N TYR A 858 -10.17 3.49 30.33
CA TYR A 858 -9.81 4.31 29.18
C TYR A 858 -8.87 5.43 29.59
N TRP A 859 -7.82 5.63 28.80
CA TRP A 859 -6.90 6.76 28.90
C TRP A 859 -6.87 7.50 27.57
N ILE A 860 -6.87 8.83 27.60
CA ILE A 860 -6.79 9.67 26.40
C ILE A 860 -5.58 10.60 26.47
N SER A 861 -4.94 10.84 25.33
CA SER A 861 -3.91 11.87 25.20
C SER A 861 -4.54 13.25 25.04
N SER A 862 -4.26 14.19 25.94
CA SER A 862 -4.71 15.58 25.85
C SER A 862 -3.75 16.46 25.03
N HIS A 863 -4.17 17.70 24.73
CA HIS A 863 -3.34 18.72 24.09
C HIS A 863 -2.08 18.96 24.95
N GLY A 864 -0.90 18.69 24.37
CA GLY A 864 0.37 18.67 25.10
C GLY A 864 0.97 17.27 25.32
N ASN A 865 0.42 16.24 24.67
CA ASN A 865 0.98 14.89 24.71
C ASN A 865 0.97 14.29 26.14
N ARG A 866 -0.05 14.55 26.97
CA ARG A 866 -0.18 13.95 28.31
C ARG A 866 -1.37 12.99 28.36
N PHE A 867 -1.16 11.76 28.81
CA PHE A 867 -2.27 10.81 28.98
C PHE A 867 -3.00 11.06 30.30
N VAL A 868 -4.33 11.06 30.25
CA VAL A 868 -5.21 11.23 31.41
C VAL A 868 -6.25 10.09 31.46
N PRO A 869 -6.58 9.58 32.66
CA PRO A 869 -7.65 8.59 32.81
C PRO A 869 -9.01 9.27 32.59
N LEU A 870 -9.86 8.66 31.76
CA LEU A 870 -11.17 9.20 31.39
C LEU A 870 -12.30 8.59 32.24
N ARG A 871 -12.38 7.26 32.24
CA ARG A 871 -13.45 6.51 32.90
C ARG A 871 -13.03 5.06 33.15
N ALA A 872 -13.55 4.49 34.23
CA ALA A 872 -13.57 3.06 34.48
C ALA A 872 -15.02 2.58 34.35
N LEU A 873 -15.24 1.52 33.57
CA LEU A 873 -16.53 0.83 33.43
C LEU A 873 -16.39 -0.54 34.07
N GLN A 874 -17.30 -0.88 34.99
CA GLN A 874 -17.33 -2.21 35.57
C GLN A 874 -18.31 -3.08 34.79
N LEU A 875 -17.88 -4.26 34.34
CA LEU A 875 -18.74 -5.16 33.56
C LEU A 875 -20.06 -5.50 34.29
N ARG A 876 -20.02 -5.53 35.63
CA ARG A 876 -21.18 -5.80 36.50
C ARG A 876 -22.28 -4.73 36.41
N ASP A 877 -21.95 -3.50 36.02
CA ASP A 877 -22.93 -2.42 35.88
C ASP A 877 -23.76 -2.54 34.59
N TYR A 878 -23.36 -3.45 33.69
CA TYR A 878 -23.94 -3.66 32.36
C TYR A 878 -24.53 -5.06 32.17
N LEU A 879 -24.43 -5.92 33.19
CA LEU A 879 -24.97 -7.27 33.21
C LEU A 879 -25.95 -7.38 34.37
N ASP A 880 -27.24 -7.57 34.06
CA ASP A 880 -28.24 -7.96 35.06
C ASP A 880 -27.95 -9.40 35.51
N PHE A 881 -27.06 -9.54 36.49
CA PHE A 881 -26.94 -10.81 37.20
C PHE A 881 -28.20 -10.97 38.06
N PRO A 882 -28.91 -12.13 38.00
CA PRO A 882 -29.83 -12.48 39.07
C PRO A 882 -29.03 -12.43 40.37
N LYS A 883 -29.53 -11.72 41.38
CA LYS A 883 -28.96 -11.76 42.72
C LYS A 883 -28.88 -13.22 43.16
N LEU A 884 -27.68 -13.81 43.09
CA LEU A 884 -27.39 -15.05 43.78
C LEU A 884 -27.42 -14.70 45.26
N ASP A 885 -28.51 -15.07 45.92
CA ASP A 885 -28.66 -14.95 47.36
C ASP A 885 -27.44 -15.59 48.04
N ALA A 886 -26.69 -14.77 48.78
CA ALA A 886 -25.59 -15.20 49.61
C ALA A 886 -26.12 -16.01 50.81
N ARG A 887 -26.59 -17.23 50.57
CA ARG A 887 -26.90 -18.25 51.58
C ARG A 887 -26.78 -19.63 50.96
N GLU A 888 -25.57 -20.18 50.89
CA GLU A 888 -25.27 -21.62 51.04
C GLU A 888 -23.78 -21.93 50.81
N GLU A 889 -22.88 -21.31 51.59
CA GLU A 889 -21.53 -21.86 51.79
C GLU A 889 -21.17 -21.80 53.28
N SER A 890 -21.87 -22.63 54.08
CA SER A 890 -21.38 -23.03 55.39
C SER A 890 -21.98 -24.38 55.79
N LYS A 891 -21.56 -25.46 55.11
CA LYS A 891 -21.62 -26.86 55.56
C LYS A 891 -21.20 -27.73 54.39
N ASP A 892 -19.91 -28.06 54.29
CA ASP A 892 -19.45 -29.40 53.88
C ASP A 892 -17.93 -29.58 53.83
N GLU A 893 -17.16 -28.86 54.65
CA GLU A 893 -15.80 -29.27 55.03
C GLU A 893 -15.79 -29.93 56.41
N ARG A 894 -16.38 -31.13 56.52
CA ARG A 894 -16.06 -32.10 57.58
C ARG A 894 -16.64 -33.47 57.23
N LYS A 895 -15.93 -34.25 56.42
CA LYS A 895 -15.84 -35.73 56.49
C LYS A 895 -15.01 -36.24 55.31
N GLY A 896 -13.90 -36.94 55.58
CA GLY A 896 -13.24 -37.68 54.51
C GLY A 896 -11.81 -38.20 54.66
N LYS A 897 -11.23 -38.35 55.86
CA LYS A 897 -10.05 -39.23 56.06
C LYS A 897 -10.14 -39.97 57.39
N SER A 898 -10.43 -41.27 57.33
CA SER A 898 -9.78 -42.34 58.14
C SER A 898 -10.66 -43.59 58.25
N LYS A 899 -10.01 -44.73 58.01
CA LYS A 899 -10.41 -46.16 58.18
C LYS A 899 -11.01 -46.79 56.91
N ARG A 900 -10.48 -47.92 56.43
CA ARG A 900 -10.09 -49.09 57.22
C ARG A 900 -8.97 -49.92 56.57
N ASP A 901 -8.18 -50.55 57.44
CA ASP A 901 -7.58 -51.86 57.23
C ASP A 901 -8.62 -52.87 56.76
N GLY A 902 -8.24 -53.73 55.80
CA GLY A 902 -9.02 -54.87 55.33
C GLY A 902 -8.91 -55.02 53.84
#